data_AF-A0ABD5BIC4-F1
#
_entry.id   AF-A0ABD5BIC4-F1
#
_cell.length_a   1.000
_cell.length_b   1.000
_cell.length_c   1.000
_cell.angle_alpha   90.00
_cell.angle_beta   90.00
_cell.angle_gamma   90.00
#
_symmetry.space_group_name_H-M   'P 1'
#
loop_
_entity.id
_entity.type
_entity.pdbx_description
1 polymer ?
#
loop_
_entity_poly.entity_id
_entity_poly.type
_entity_poly.pdbx_seq_one_letter_code
_entity_poly.pdbx_strand_id
1 'polypeptide(L)'
;MNNVGVSNNIWLSINEILGAPGYPTTERGLRMAMDKQALANPDIRRKRQGSKAYEYSLNCLLPVARAFVLKQRGEVCVGHKTYKVPTKAEDTYCREALWHHWESATEKQRQSAQKKTEAVQAVVALVDTGIDVVTAFEAVAETHDASVASVRRWYYTARKYAREDWMVALLGQYGKSLETRRKKEADCDPEAWDFFLADFLRPERPAFRTAYARLADVAAARNWTIPSLSSMRRKLERDVPVEQRVLLREGQHAVMRLFPSQERTVADLSAMEWVNGDGYQHNVFVRWFNGEVLRPKTWIWQDVKTRKILAWRTDVSENSDSIRLSLSDMIERYGIPRKLTIDNTMAAANKWTTGGVPNRYRFKIKEDDPKGIIPLLGIELHWTSVLFGRGHGQAKPVERAFSHGGLGETVDKHPALAGAYTGANPMAKPDNYGDRVIEAEEFLRVLAEGIAFWNRRPNRNTEMCRGILSFDQAFEESYQQATVRKATPEQRRLLLLPAEAVRISESGTFVMEAGGKVQARKNRYFSERLLGIKPNKIVVRFDPMNLHQSVLCYTLDGRFICEATCIDKTGFGDTQAAREHKRKRNQFVKSTKEAAAAAKRMSALEAAELMPETVPPEPPESRVVEILRPAGNTMRRHIVEEQIEDDETEDAFSNAVSQLYTEFKNKQI
;
A
#
# COMPACT_ATOMS: atom_id res chain seq x y z
N MET A 1 25.12 68.21 -15.70
CA MET A 1 26.15 69.25 -15.53
C MET A 1 25.47 70.60 -15.56
N ASN A 2 25.27 71.24 -14.40
CA ASN A 2 24.94 72.66 -14.27
C ASN A 2 25.73 73.19 -13.06
N ASN A 3 27.05 73.31 -13.23
CA ASN A 3 27.91 73.95 -12.23
C ASN A 3 27.85 75.47 -12.48
N VAL A 4 26.82 76.11 -11.93
CA VAL A 4 26.75 77.58 -11.87
C VAL A 4 27.74 78.02 -10.80
N GLY A 5 28.84 78.65 -11.22
CA GLY A 5 29.80 79.25 -10.30
C GLY A 5 29.17 80.43 -9.59
N VAL A 6 28.82 80.26 -8.31
CA VAL A 6 28.31 81.33 -7.46
C VAL A 6 29.50 82.14 -6.95
N SER A 7 29.48 83.46 -7.13
CA SER A 7 30.50 84.38 -6.62
C SER A 7 30.47 84.42 -5.08
N ASN A 8 31.65 84.49 -4.46
CA ASN A 8 31.92 84.36 -3.02
C ASN A 8 31.20 85.38 -2.12
N ASN A 9 29.90 85.20 -1.91
CA ASN A 9 29.14 85.91 -0.89
C ASN A 9 28.51 84.90 0.09
N ILE A 10 29.34 83.97 0.57
CA ILE A 10 28.95 82.98 1.57
C ILE A 10 29.14 83.59 2.95
N TRP A 11 28.06 83.62 3.72
CA TRP A 11 28.04 84.09 5.10
C TRP A 11 27.76 82.91 6.05
N LEU A 12 28.52 82.86 7.13
CA LEU A 12 28.59 81.74 8.06
C LEU A 12 28.19 82.20 9.46
N SER A 13 27.38 81.40 10.13
CA SER A 13 27.11 81.55 11.56
C SER A 13 28.22 80.93 12.42
N ILE A 14 28.31 81.32 13.69
CA ILE A 14 29.32 80.79 14.63
C ILE A 14 29.26 79.27 14.76
N ASN A 15 28.06 78.69 14.71
CA ASN A 15 27.88 77.24 14.77
C ASN A 15 28.46 76.51 13.57
N GLU A 16 28.47 77.15 12.39
CA GLU A 16 29.03 76.58 11.16
C GLU A 16 30.56 76.69 11.10
N ILE A 17 31.16 77.52 11.96
CA ILE A 17 32.61 77.71 12.08
C ILE A 17 33.17 76.94 13.29
N LEU A 18 32.30 76.47 14.19
CA LEU A 18 32.68 75.78 15.42
C LEU A 18 33.49 74.53 15.11
N GLY A 19 34.66 74.40 15.75
CA GLY A 19 35.58 73.28 15.51
C GLY A 19 36.50 73.44 14.30
N ALA A 20 36.43 74.57 13.57
CA ALA A 20 37.36 74.84 12.48
C ALA A 20 38.82 74.99 12.99
N PRO A 21 39.81 74.42 12.29
CA PRO A 21 41.22 74.50 12.68
C PRO A 21 41.72 75.96 12.73
N GLY A 22 42.44 76.32 13.80
CA GLY A 22 42.98 77.68 13.99
C GLY A 22 42.04 78.66 14.68
N TYR A 23 40.86 78.20 15.15
CA TYR A 23 39.90 78.99 15.89
C TYR A 23 39.54 78.37 17.25
N PRO A 24 39.07 79.17 18.24
CA PRO A 24 38.69 78.65 19.55
C PRO A 24 37.59 77.58 19.47
N THR A 25 37.71 76.54 20.28
CA THR A 25 36.79 75.39 20.32
C THR A 25 35.48 75.67 21.06
N THR A 26 35.41 76.73 21.86
CA THR A 26 34.18 77.14 22.57
C THR A 26 33.42 78.20 21.78
N GLU A 27 32.10 78.13 21.77
CA GLU A 27 31.22 79.08 21.05
C GLU A 27 31.47 80.53 21.50
N ARG A 28 31.64 80.75 22.82
CA ARG A 28 31.93 82.06 23.40
C ARG A 28 33.30 82.59 22.97
N GLY A 29 34.33 81.74 23.00
CA GLY A 29 35.68 82.10 22.57
C GLY A 29 35.74 82.43 21.07
N LEU A 30 35.04 81.63 20.25
CA LEU A 30 34.94 81.84 18.81
C LEU A 30 34.23 83.15 18.47
N ARG A 31 33.11 83.45 19.15
CA ARG A 31 32.38 84.72 19.01
C ARG A 31 33.29 85.91 19.30
N MET A 32 34.03 85.87 20.41
CA MET A 32 34.96 86.95 20.78
C MET A 32 36.09 87.12 19.76
N ALA A 33 36.65 86.03 19.23
CA ALA A 33 37.70 86.09 18.22
C ALA A 33 37.20 86.69 16.90
N MET A 34 36.00 86.29 16.45
CA MET A 34 35.38 86.84 15.24
C MET A 34 34.94 88.29 15.41
N ASP A 35 34.41 88.65 16.58
CA ASP A 35 34.04 90.04 16.89
C ASP A 35 35.27 90.94 16.96
N LYS A 36 36.40 90.44 17.47
CA LYS A 36 37.69 91.16 17.46
C LYS A 36 38.20 91.38 16.02
N GLN A 37 38.05 90.40 15.12
CA GLN A 37 38.38 90.59 13.71
C GLN A 37 37.41 91.58 13.02
N ALA A 38 36.12 91.54 13.37
CA ALA A 38 35.12 92.45 12.83
C ALA A 38 35.30 93.91 13.31
N LEU A 39 35.91 94.12 14.47
CA LEU A 39 36.34 95.45 14.93
C LEU A 39 37.41 96.08 14.05
N ALA A 40 38.31 95.25 13.47
CA ALA A 40 39.35 95.71 12.56
C ALA A 40 38.86 95.87 11.11
N ASN A 41 37.78 95.19 10.73
CA ASN A 41 37.16 95.31 9.41
C ASN A 41 35.63 95.11 9.54
N PRO A 42 34.83 96.18 9.53
CA PRO A 42 33.38 96.07 9.75
C PRO A 42 32.65 95.24 8.68
N ASP A 43 33.18 95.20 7.45
CA ASP A 43 32.53 94.60 6.30
C ASP A 43 32.51 93.06 6.33
N ILE A 44 33.24 92.43 7.26
CA ILE A 44 33.25 90.97 7.41
C ILE A 44 32.16 90.44 8.35
N ARG A 45 31.37 91.32 8.99
CA ARG A 45 30.30 90.95 9.93
C ARG A 45 28.98 91.62 9.53
N ARG A 46 27.92 90.83 9.46
CA ARG A 46 26.55 91.35 9.26
C ARG A 46 25.57 90.75 10.24
N LYS A 47 24.48 91.46 10.52
CA LYS A 47 23.35 90.91 11.27
C LYS A 47 22.49 90.08 10.31
N ARG A 48 22.17 88.84 10.69
CA ARG A 48 21.27 87.98 9.90
C ARG A 48 19.86 88.59 9.93
N GLN A 49 19.27 88.81 8.74
CA GLN A 49 17.90 89.29 8.62
C GLN A 49 16.94 88.34 9.37
N GLY A 50 16.04 88.92 10.18
CA GLY A 50 15.05 88.16 10.97
C GLY A 50 15.57 87.51 12.25
N SER A 51 16.85 87.68 12.64
CA SER A 51 17.36 87.14 13.89
C SER A 51 18.26 88.12 14.66
N LYS A 52 18.53 87.82 15.94
CA LYS A 52 19.54 88.53 16.73
C LYS A 52 20.97 88.04 16.47
N ALA A 53 21.17 87.05 15.60
CA ALA A 53 22.47 86.44 15.32
C ALA A 53 23.30 87.24 14.29
N TYR A 54 24.63 87.15 14.42
CA TYR A 54 25.59 87.70 13.48
C TYR A 54 26.16 86.60 12.58
N GLU A 55 26.42 86.94 11.32
CA GLU A 55 27.12 86.11 10.34
C GLU A 55 28.42 86.76 9.93
N TYR A 56 29.40 85.92 9.58
CA TYR A 56 30.74 86.31 9.16
C TYR A 56 31.04 85.80 7.75
N SER A 57 31.76 86.57 6.95
CA SER A 57 32.10 86.18 5.57
C SER A 57 33.05 84.97 5.55
N LEU A 58 32.80 83.98 4.68
CA LEU A 58 33.71 82.84 4.49
C LEU A 58 35.17 83.28 4.23
N ASN A 59 35.36 84.44 3.57
CA ASN A 59 36.69 84.95 3.24
C ASN A 59 37.48 85.48 4.45
N CYS A 60 36.83 85.74 5.59
CA CYS A 60 37.54 86.16 6.81
C CYS A 60 38.21 84.97 7.53
N LEU A 61 37.89 83.74 7.13
CA LEU A 61 38.45 82.54 7.72
C LEU A 61 39.83 82.21 7.16
N LEU A 62 40.71 81.67 8.02
CA LEU A 62 41.98 81.07 7.61
C LEU A 62 41.77 80.05 6.47
N PRO A 63 42.71 79.92 5.50
CA PRO A 63 42.57 78.98 4.37
C PRO A 63 42.19 77.56 4.78
N VAL A 64 42.77 77.06 5.88
CA VAL A 64 42.49 75.72 6.41
C VAL A 64 41.07 75.62 6.98
N ALA A 65 40.60 76.67 7.67
CA ALA A 65 39.23 76.75 8.19
C ALA A 65 38.19 76.87 7.06
N ARG A 66 38.49 77.61 5.98
CA ARG A 66 37.63 77.68 4.79
C ARG A 66 37.42 76.32 4.16
N ALA A 67 38.50 75.57 3.95
CA ALA A 67 38.44 74.22 3.40
C ALA A 67 37.63 73.27 4.30
N PHE A 68 37.77 73.41 5.63
CA PHE A 68 37.01 72.63 6.60
C PHE A 68 35.50 72.88 6.51
N VAL A 69 35.07 74.15 6.52
CA VAL A 69 33.65 74.52 6.46
C VAL A 69 33.02 74.13 5.11
N LEU A 70 33.74 74.33 4.01
CA LEU A 70 33.27 73.92 2.68
C LEU A 70 33.10 72.39 2.58
N LYS A 71 34.04 71.62 3.14
CA LYS A 71 33.94 70.15 3.22
C LYS A 71 32.70 69.71 4.00
N GLN A 72 32.38 70.36 5.13
CA GLN A 72 31.16 70.06 5.90
C GLN A 72 29.88 70.33 5.11
N ARG A 73 29.90 71.31 4.20
CA ARG A 73 28.77 71.63 3.31
C ARG A 73 28.70 70.75 2.05
N GLY A 74 29.62 69.81 1.87
CA GLY A 74 29.70 69.00 0.66
C GLY A 74 30.13 69.79 -0.57
N GLU A 75 30.85 70.89 -0.38
CA GLU A 75 31.33 71.79 -1.43
C GLU A 75 32.86 71.83 -1.45
N VAL A 76 33.46 72.02 -2.63
CA VAL A 76 34.90 72.18 -2.82
C VAL A 76 35.16 73.49 -3.56
N CYS A 77 36.08 74.31 -3.07
CA CYS A 77 36.48 75.54 -3.74
C CYS A 77 37.77 75.31 -4.52
N VAL A 78 37.75 75.59 -5.83
CA VAL A 78 38.94 75.61 -6.68
C VAL A 78 39.06 77.04 -7.24
N GLY A 79 40.10 77.76 -6.82
CA GLY A 79 40.23 79.20 -7.10
C GLY A 79 39.14 80.03 -6.38
N HIS A 80 38.40 80.86 -7.13
CA HIS A 80 37.29 81.70 -6.62
C HIS A 80 35.89 81.08 -6.82
N LYS A 81 35.80 79.77 -7.17
CA LYS A 81 34.53 79.10 -7.48
C LYS A 81 34.31 77.87 -6.59
N THR A 82 33.11 77.78 -6.02
CA THR A 82 32.62 76.64 -5.25
C THR A 82 31.87 75.63 -6.13
N TYR A 83 32.12 74.34 -5.93
CA TYR A 83 31.51 73.22 -6.63
C TYR A 83 30.84 72.28 -5.64
N LYS A 84 29.60 71.86 -5.90
CA LYS A 84 28.91 70.84 -5.09
C LYS A 84 29.42 69.44 -5.44
N VAL A 85 29.79 68.67 -4.43
CA VAL A 85 30.16 67.26 -4.58
C VAL A 85 28.86 66.45 -4.66
N PRO A 86 28.61 65.71 -5.76
CA PRO A 86 27.44 64.85 -5.85
C PRO A 86 27.53 63.74 -4.80
N THR A 87 26.55 63.68 -3.91
CA THR A 87 26.34 62.57 -2.97
C THR A 87 26.06 61.30 -3.78
N LYS A 88 26.83 60.23 -3.54
CA LYS A 88 26.63 58.94 -4.20
C LYS A 88 25.26 58.40 -3.82
N ALA A 89 24.38 58.20 -4.80
CA ALA A 89 23.20 57.36 -4.61
C ALA A 89 23.67 55.93 -4.31
N GLU A 90 23.16 55.32 -3.24
CA GLU A 90 23.38 53.91 -2.96
C GLU A 90 22.57 53.10 -3.97
N ASP A 91 23.22 52.60 -5.03
CA ASP A 91 22.60 51.70 -6.00
C ASP A 91 22.13 50.42 -5.27
N THR A 92 20.86 50.40 -4.86
CA THR A 92 20.26 49.25 -4.21
C THR A 92 19.91 48.24 -5.31
N TYR A 93 20.78 47.27 -5.55
CA TYR A 93 20.51 46.17 -6.48
C TYR A 93 19.72 45.04 -5.78
N CYS A 94 18.91 44.30 -6.55
CA CYS A 94 18.21 43.14 -6.02
C CYS A 94 19.16 41.95 -5.88
N ARG A 95 19.57 41.66 -4.63
CA ARG A 95 20.46 40.55 -4.29
C ARG A 95 19.87 39.18 -4.70
N GLU A 96 18.59 38.96 -4.45
CA GLU A 96 17.90 37.70 -4.77
C GLU A 96 17.92 37.37 -6.27
N ALA A 97 17.65 38.37 -7.13
CA ALA A 97 17.70 38.20 -8.58
C ALA A 97 19.10 37.83 -9.07
N LEU A 98 20.14 38.43 -8.48
CA LEU A 98 21.54 38.06 -8.75
C LEU A 98 21.81 36.61 -8.34
N TRP A 99 21.48 36.22 -7.12
CA TRP A 99 21.76 34.87 -6.60
C TRP A 99 20.96 33.77 -7.32
N HIS A 100 19.74 34.05 -7.78
CA HIS A 100 19.02 33.12 -8.64
C HIS A 100 19.79 32.84 -9.95
N HIS A 101 20.49 33.83 -10.51
CA HIS A 101 21.35 33.60 -11.67
C HIS A 101 22.52 32.67 -11.36
N TRP A 102 23.08 32.73 -10.15
CA TRP A 102 24.13 31.82 -9.70
C TRP A 102 23.65 30.37 -9.65
N GLU A 103 22.46 30.13 -9.11
CA GLU A 103 21.86 28.80 -9.06
C GLU A 103 21.61 28.23 -10.46
N SER A 104 21.17 29.07 -11.41
CA SER A 104 20.95 28.66 -12.80
C SER A 104 22.24 28.44 -13.63
N ALA A 105 23.39 28.85 -13.12
CA ALA A 105 24.65 28.80 -13.86
C ALA A 105 25.28 27.41 -13.86
N THR A 106 25.99 27.08 -14.95
CA THR A 106 26.74 25.83 -15.04
C THR A 106 28.01 25.85 -14.18
N GLU A 107 28.50 24.67 -13.81
CA GLU A 107 29.72 24.55 -13.01
C GLU A 107 30.94 25.26 -13.64
N LYS A 108 31.09 25.17 -14.97
CA LYS A 108 32.13 25.90 -15.72
C LYS A 108 32.00 27.42 -15.60
N GLN A 109 30.77 27.94 -15.57
CA GLN A 109 30.51 29.37 -15.37
C GLN A 109 30.81 29.80 -13.94
N ARG A 110 30.47 28.97 -12.95
CA ARG A 110 30.78 29.20 -11.53
C ARG A 110 32.28 29.22 -11.28
N GLN A 111 33.03 28.25 -11.81
CA GLN A 111 34.49 28.22 -11.74
C GLN A 111 35.14 29.42 -12.44
N SER A 112 34.61 29.82 -13.60
CA SER A 112 35.08 31.03 -14.28
C SER A 112 34.82 32.29 -13.47
N ALA A 113 33.66 32.39 -12.81
CA ALA A 113 33.33 33.52 -11.95
C ALA A 113 34.18 33.54 -10.68
N GLN A 114 34.48 32.37 -10.10
CA GLN A 114 35.38 32.21 -8.96
C GLN A 114 36.78 32.75 -9.30
N LYS A 115 37.39 32.29 -10.40
CA LYS A 115 38.70 32.78 -10.86
C LYS A 115 38.74 34.31 -11.05
N LYS A 116 37.66 34.89 -11.57
CA LYS A 116 37.54 36.35 -11.73
C LYS A 116 37.42 37.06 -10.38
N THR A 117 36.74 36.45 -9.42
CA THR A 117 36.53 37.00 -8.09
C THR A 117 37.83 37.00 -7.29
N GLU A 118 38.59 35.91 -7.36
CA GLU A 118 39.94 35.81 -6.79
C GLU A 118 40.85 36.91 -7.35
N ALA A 119 40.85 37.10 -8.67
CA ALA A 119 41.60 38.19 -9.30
C ALA A 119 41.16 39.58 -8.79
N VAL A 120 39.86 39.83 -8.65
CA VAL A 120 39.34 41.11 -8.13
C VAL A 120 39.68 41.31 -6.65
N GLN A 121 39.64 40.25 -5.83
CA GLN A 121 40.05 40.29 -4.43
C GLN A 121 41.54 40.59 -4.30
N ALA A 122 42.39 40.01 -5.15
CA ALA A 122 43.81 40.30 -5.21
C ALA A 122 44.09 41.77 -5.56
N VAL A 123 43.38 42.34 -6.54
CA VAL A 123 43.49 43.79 -6.86
C VAL A 123 43.15 44.64 -5.65
N VAL A 124 42.05 44.33 -4.95
CA VAL A 124 41.61 45.12 -3.79
C VAL A 124 42.63 45.03 -2.66
N ALA A 125 43.22 43.86 -2.41
CA ALA A 125 44.26 43.69 -1.40
C ALA A 125 45.53 44.51 -1.71
N LEU A 126 45.94 44.60 -2.98
CA LEU A 126 47.08 45.42 -3.39
C LEU A 126 46.77 46.93 -3.27
N VAL A 127 45.55 47.35 -3.61
CA VAL A 127 45.12 48.74 -3.45
C VAL A 127 45.00 49.12 -1.97
N ASP A 128 44.51 48.21 -1.11
CA ASP A 128 44.38 48.43 0.33
C ASP A 128 45.75 48.55 1.03
N THR A 129 46.81 47.96 0.46
CA THR A 129 48.21 48.13 0.94
C THR A 129 48.89 49.42 0.42
N GLY A 130 48.19 50.23 -0.37
CA GLY A 130 48.66 51.53 -0.85
C GLY A 130 49.40 51.51 -2.19
N ILE A 131 49.37 50.39 -2.92
CA ILE A 131 49.93 50.28 -4.28
C ILE A 131 48.99 51.00 -5.27
N ASP A 132 49.57 51.67 -6.27
CA ASP A 132 48.78 52.32 -7.32
C ASP A 132 47.90 51.32 -8.09
N VAL A 133 46.70 51.77 -8.46
CA VAL A 133 45.67 50.94 -9.09
C VAL A 133 46.13 50.37 -10.44
N VAL A 134 46.98 51.10 -11.18
CA VAL A 134 47.50 50.64 -12.48
C VAL A 134 48.49 49.49 -12.27
N THR A 135 49.45 49.66 -11.37
CA THR A 135 50.44 48.63 -11.02
C THR A 135 49.77 47.39 -10.42
N ALA A 136 48.71 47.57 -9.62
CA ALA A 136 47.92 46.46 -9.08
C ALA A 136 47.23 45.63 -10.18
N PHE A 137 46.73 46.27 -11.25
CA PHE A 137 46.14 45.52 -12.37
C PHE A 137 47.18 44.74 -13.17
N GLU A 138 48.38 45.28 -13.35
CA GLU A 138 49.48 44.61 -14.06
C GLU A 138 49.97 43.38 -13.29
N ALA A 139 50.20 43.51 -11.98
CA ALA A 139 50.65 42.41 -11.13
C ALA A 139 49.63 41.25 -11.05
N VAL A 140 48.34 41.57 -10.95
CA VAL A 140 47.27 40.55 -10.91
C VAL A 140 47.06 39.91 -12.28
N ALA A 141 47.18 40.68 -13.37
CA ALA A 141 47.09 40.15 -14.73
C ALA A 141 48.16 39.08 -15.01
N GLU A 142 49.39 39.34 -14.58
CA GLU A 142 50.52 38.39 -14.70
C GLU A 142 50.31 37.14 -13.86
N THR A 143 49.84 37.29 -12.61
CA THR A 143 49.64 36.16 -11.68
C THR A 143 48.45 35.26 -12.07
N HIS A 144 47.37 35.84 -12.62
CA HIS A 144 46.13 35.11 -12.92
C HIS A 144 45.96 34.73 -14.41
N ASP A 145 47.01 34.86 -15.24
CA ASP A 145 47.01 34.57 -16.68
C ASP A 145 45.82 35.24 -17.41
N ALA A 146 45.60 36.54 -17.12
CA ALA A 146 44.49 37.32 -17.64
C ALA A 146 44.99 38.67 -18.17
N SER A 147 44.30 39.24 -19.17
CA SER A 147 44.70 40.56 -19.66
C SER A 147 44.37 41.67 -18.65
N VAL A 148 45.25 42.68 -18.54
CA VAL A 148 45.06 43.88 -17.71
C VAL A 148 43.68 44.52 -17.97
N ALA A 149 43.26 44.58 -19.24
CA ALA A 149 41.94 45.08 -19.63
C ALA A 149 40.77 44.26 -19.06
N SER A 150 40.93 42.93 -18.97
CA SER A 150 39.91 42.03 -18.42
C SER A 150 39.79 42.17 -16.90
N VAL A 151 40.92 42.18 -16.19
CA VAL A 151 40.96 42.38 -14.73
C VAL A 151 40.35 43.74 -14.37
N ARG A 152 40.73 44.79 -15.11
CA ARG A 152 40.13 46.13 -14.98
C ARG A 152 38.61 46.09 -15.17
N ARG A 153 38.13 45.41 -16.22
CA ARG A 153 36.69 45.27 -16.49
C ARG A 153 35.98 44.55 -15.34
N TRP A 154 36.54 43.45 -14.83
CA TRP A 154 35.95 42.70 -13.72
C TRP A 154 35.90 43.55 -12.45
N TYR A 155 36.98 44.24 -12.10
CA TYR A 155 37.05 45.12 -10.95
C TYR A 155 35.96 46.21 -10.98
N TYR A 156 35.82 46.94 -12.09
CA TYR A 156 34.78 47.97 -12.21
C TYR A 156 33.36 47.41 -12.31
N THR A 157 33.20 46.15 -12.70
CA THR A 157 31.90 45.46 -12.68
C THR A 157 31.52 45.06 -11.25
N ALA A 158 32.45 44.45 -10.52
CA ALA A 158 32.25 43.97 -9.15
C ALA A 158 32.11 45.12 -8.14
N ARG A 159 32.84 46.22 -8.33
CA ARG A 159 32.82 47.40 -7.42
C ARG A 159 31.43 48.01 -7.19
N LYS A 160 30.49 47.78 -8.12
CA LYS A 160 29.09 48.24 -8.00
C LYS A 160 28.27 47.42 -7.00
N TYR A 161 28.77 46.26 -6.59
CA TYR A 161 28.10 45.31 -5.72
C TYR A 161 28.87 45.16 -4.39
N ALA A 162 28.19 44.68 -3.36
CA ALA A 162 28.82 44.35 -2.08
C ALA A 162 29.86 43.23 -2.27
N ARG A 163 30.90 43.21 -1.41
CA ARG A 163 31.99 42.23 -1.47
C ARG A 163 31.50 40.78 -1.48
N GLU A 164 30.43 40.52 -0.74
CA GLU A 164 29.77 39.21 -0.63
C GLU A 164 29.15 38.73 -1.96
N ASP A 165 28.77 39.65 -2.84
CA ASP A 165 28.03 39.35 -4.07
C ASP A 165 28.91 39.41 -5.34
N TRP A 166 30.22 39.66 -5.19
CA TRP A 166 31.15 39.76 -6.32
C TRP A 166 31.20 38.50 -7.18
N MET A 167 31.14 37.33 -6.53
CA MET A 167 31.14 36.04 -7.22
C MET A 167 29.97 35.92 -8.20
N VAL A 168 28.81 36.42 -7.80
CA VAL A 168 27.58 36.37 -8.59
C VAL A 168 27.57 37.48 -9.65
N ALA A 169 28.06 38.67 -9.31
CA ALA A 169 28.18 39.80 -10.23
C ALA A 169 29.13 39.52 -11.42
N LEU A 170 30.18 38.73 -11.18
CA LEU A 170 31.18 38.36 -12.19
C LEU A 170 30.81 37.11 -13.01
N LEU A 171 29.61 36.56 -12.77
CA LEU A 171 29.08 35.48 -13.57
C LEU A 171 28.86 35.95 -15.01
N GLY A 172 29.55 35.29 -15.95
CA GLY A 172 29.53 35.66 -17.37
C GLY A 172 28.10 35.84 -17.90
N GLN A 173 27.83 36.95 -18.59
CA GLN A 173 26.51 37.26 -19.14
C GLN A 173 26.17 36.47 -20.42
N TYR A 174 26.85 35.35 -20.68
CA TYR A 174 26.66 34.57 -21.90
C TYR A 174 25.32 33.82 -21.86
N GLY A 175 24.38 34.22 -22.72
CA GLY A 175 23.06 33.57 -22.90
C GLY A 175 21.87 34.26 -22.22
N LYS A 176 22.03 35.51 -21.76
CA LYS A 176 21.18 36.17 -20.74
C LYS A 176 19.99 37.02 -21.22
N SER A 177 19.22 36.63 -22.22
CA SER A 177 17.83 37.11 -22.22
C SER A 177 16.91 36.04 -22.77
N LEU A 178 15.79 35.82 -22.08
CA LEU A 178 14.65 35.11 -22.64
C LEU A 178 14.31 35.69 -24.02
N GLU A 179 14.52 37.00 -24.22
CA GLU A 179 14.39 37.67 -25.52
C GLU A 179 15.48 37.29 -26.53
N THR A 180 16.74 37.09 -26.11
CA THR A 180 17.81 36.63 -27.03
C THR A 180 17.61 35.15 -27.40
N ARG A 181 17.00 34.35 -26.52
CA ARG A 181 16.54 32.99 -26.86
C ARG A 181 15.34 33.02 -27.79
N ARG A 182 14.32 33.85 -27.51
CA ARG A 182 13.15 34.08 -28.38
C ARG A 182 13.53 34.58 -29.77
N LYS A 183 14.51 35.49 -29.88
CA LYS A 183 15.07 35.96 -31.17
C LYS A 183 15.83 34.89 -31.96
N LYS A 184 16.16 33.76 -31.35
CA LYS A 184 16.78 32.58 -32.01
C LYS A 184 15.78 31.46 -32.24
N GLU A 185 14.50 31.66 -31.92
CA GLU A 185 13.45 30.71 -32.23
C GLU A 185 13.17 30.78 -33.73
N ALA A 186 13.03 29.62 -34.36
CA ALA A 186 12.57 29.55 -35.73
C ALA A 186 11.06 29.72 -35.72
N ASP A 187 10.56 30.58 -36.60
CA ASP A 187 9.12 30.82 -36.74
C ASP A 187 8.42 29.51 -37.14
N CYS A 188 7.24 29.31 -36.55
CA CYS A 188 6.37 28.17 -36.81
C CYS A 188 4.95 28.70 -36.88
N ASP A 189 4.28 28.48 -38.00
CA ASP A 189 2.88 28.87 -38.11
C ASP A 189 2.02 28.13 -37.06
N PRO A 190 1.06 28.81 -36.41
CA PRO A 190 0.19 28.18 -35.42
C PRO A 190 -0.60 27.00 -35.97
N GLU A 191 -1.12 27.11 -37.20
CA GLU A 191 -1.87 26.02 -37.84
C GLU A 191 -1.01 24.79 -38.13
N ALA A 192 0.25 25.01 -38.50
CA ALA A 192 1.22 23.93 -38.71
C ALA A 192 1.57 23.23 -37.38
N TRP A 193 1.67 23.99 -36.29
CA TRP A 193 1.86 23.45 -34.95
C TRP A 193 0.66 22.61 -34.50
N ASP A 194 -0.57 23.11 -34.70
CA ASP A 194 -1.79 22.40 -34.34
C ASP A 194 -1.97 21.12 -35.17
N PHE A 195 -1.66 21.15 -36.47
CA PHE A 195 -1.63 19.95 -37.31
C PHE A 195 -0.65 18.89 -36.79
N PHE A 196 0.57 19.33 -36.41
CA PHE A 196 1.56 18.42 -35.87
C PHE A 196 1.10 17.79 -34.54
N LEU A 197 0.54 18.59 -33.64
CA LEU A 197 0.00 18.09 -32.37
C LEU A 197 -1.14 17.10 -32.60
N ALA A 198 -2.03 17.40 -33.55
CA ALA A 198 -3.13 16.53 -33.93
C ALA A 198 -2.67 15.19 -34.51
N ASP A 199 -1.56 15.15 -35.27
CA ASP A 199 -1.03 13.88 -35.80
C ASP A 199 -0.23 13.10 -34.74
N PHE A 200 0.62 13.80 -33.97
CA PHE A 200 1.59 13.19 -33.06
C PHE A 200 0.99 12.70 -31.73
N LEU A 201 0.01 13.41 -31.17
CA LEU A 201 -0.56 13.11 -29.85
C LEU A 201 -1.62 12.00 -29.88
N ARG A 202 -1.89 11.39 -31.03
CA ARG A 202 -2.89 10.34 -31.15
C ARG A 202 -2.46 9.02 -30.49
N PRO A 203 -3.42 8.16 -30.09
CA PRO A 203 -3.15 6.85 -29.48
C PRO A 203 -2.35 5.89 -30.36
N GLU A 204 -2.35 6.05 -31.68
CA GLU A 204 -1.60 5.21 -32.64
C GLU A 204 -0.08 5.42 -32.56
N ARG A 205 0.37 6.48 -31.87
CA ARG A 205 1.79 6.76 -31.58
C ARG A 205 2.69 6.76 -32.84
N PRO A 206 2.42 7.59 -33.87
CA PRO A 206 3.35 7.70 -35.00
C PRO A 206 4.74 8.16 -34.53
N ALA A 207 5.78 7.73 -35.26
CA ALA A 207 7.14 8.16 -34.98
C ALA A 207 7.28 9.68 -35.26
N PHE A 208 8.09 10.36 -34.44
CA PHE A 208 8.28 11.82 -34.54
C PHE A 208 8.71 12.25 -35.95
N ARG A 209 9.63 11.49 -36.58
CA ARG A 209 10.11 11.76 -37.94
C ARG A 209 9.00 11.62 -38.98
N THR A 210 8.10 10.64 -38.82
CA THR A 210 6.99 10.40 -39.74
C THR A 210 5.93 11.49 -39.63
N ALA A 211 5.59 11.92 -38.41
CA ALA A 211 4.66 13.03 -38.19
C ALA A 211 5.23 14.35 -38.75
N TYR A 212 6.55 14.58 -38.59
CA TYR A 212 7.23 15.74 -39.18
C TYR A 212 7.27 15.69 -40.72
N ALA A 213 7.48 14.51 -41.32
CA ALA A 213 7.46 14.38 -42.78
C ALA A 213 6.09 14.74 -43.35
N ARG A 214 5.00 14.25 -42.75
CA ARG A 214 3.63 14.62 -43.12
C ARG A 214 3.36 16.11 -42.94
N LEU A 215 3.88 16.70 -41.85
CA LEU A 215 3.82 18.14 -41.63
C LEU A 215 4.53 18.91 -42.75
N ALA A 216 5.70 18.44 -43.19
CA ALA A 216 6.46 19.08 -44.27
C ALA A 216 5.70 19.04 -45.62
N ASP A 217 5.05 17.92 -45.93
CA ASP A 217 4.23 17.79 -47.15
C ASP A 217 3.04 18.76 -47.11
N VAL A 218 2.34 18.86 -45.97
CA VAL A 218 1.20 19.77 -45.80
C VAL A 218 1.65 21.23 -45.76
N ALA A 219 2.79 21.51 -45.14
CA ALA A 219 3.38 22.84 -45.11
C ALA A 219 3.76 23.32 -46.51
N ALA A 220 4.28 22.44 -47.37
CA ALA A 220 4.53 22.77 -48.78
C ALA A 220 3.24 23.05 -49.56
N ALA A 221 2.14 22.36 -49.27
CA ALA A 221 0.86 22.57 -49.93
C ALA A 221 0.11 23.83 -49.46
N ARG A 222 0.28 24.23 -48.19
CA ARG A 222 -0.41 25.38 -47.56
C ARG A 222 0.49 26.60 -47.37
N ASN A 223 1.72 26.54 -47.85
CA ASN A 223 2.77 27.54 -47.69
C ASN A 223 3.04 27.90 -46.21
N TRP A 224 3.02 26.91 -45.33
CA TRP A 224 3.34 27.11 -43.91
C TRP A 224 4.86 27.15 -43.68
N THR A 225 5.29 28.06 -42.80
CA THR A 225 6.65 28.12 -42.27
C THR A 225 6.79 27.14 -41.12
N ILE A 226 7.69 26.17 -41.28
CA ILE A 226 7.98 25.17 -40.25
C ILE A 226 9.46 25.20 -39.85
N PRO A 227 9.78 25.02 -38.55
CA PRO A 227 11.15 24.98 -38.07
C PRO A 227 11.78 23.62 -38.33
N SER A 228 13.11 23.51 -38.23
CA SER A 228 13.80 22.22 -38.37
C SER A 228 13.31 21.16 -37.37
N LEU A 229 13.46 19.87 -37.71
CA LEU A 229 13.05 18.74 -36.87
C LEU A 229 13.55 18.88 -35.41
N SER A 230 14.81 19.28 -35.21
CA SER A 230 15.40 19.49 -33.88
C SER A 230 14.79 20.68 -33.13
N SER A 231 14.40 21.74 -33.84
CA SER A 231 13.69 22.88 -33.25
C SER A 231 12.24 22.53 -32.90
N MET A 232 11.56 21.75 -33.75
CA MET A 232 10.22 21.24 -33.48
C MET A 232 10.18 20.33 -32.25
N ARG A 233 11.20 19.48 -32.06
CA ARG A 233 11.32 18.62 -30.87
C ARG A 233 11.46 19.45 -29.60
N ARG A 234 12.31 20.48 -29.63
CA ARG A 234 12.50 21.40 -28.49
C ARG A 234 11.23 22.19 -28.20
N LYS A 235 10.50 22.62 -29.23
CA LYS A 235 9.19 23.27 -29.09
C LYS A 235 8.18 22.34 -28.42
N LEU A 236 8.11 21.07 -28.83
CA LEU A 236 7.26 20.06 -28.19
C LEU A 236 7.61 19.83 -26.72
N GLU A 237 8.90 19.67 -26.39
CA GLU A 237 9.35 19.44 -25.01
C GLU A 237 9.05 20.64 -24.09
N ARG A 238 8.97 21.85 -24.64
CA ARG A 238 8.67 23.08 -23.91
C ARG A 238 7.17 23.36 -23.79
N ASP A 239 6.44 23.24 -24.90
CA ASP A 239 5.04 23.66 -25.00
C ASP A 239 4.08 22.55 -24.50
N VAL A 240 4.47 21.27 -24.59
CA VAL A 240 3.66 20.13 -24.13
C VAL A 240 4.44 19.28 -23.11
N PRO A 241 4.10 19.39 -21.81
CA PRO A 241 4.70 18.58 -20.74
C PRO A 241 4.63 17.08 -20.99
N VAL A 242 5.55 16.34 -20.37
CA VAL A 242 5.64 14.88 -20.54
C VAL A 242 4.35 14.19 -20.07
N GLU A 243 3.73 14.67 -19.00
CA GLU A 243 2.48 14.09 -18.48
C GLU A 243 1.35 14.14 -19.52
N GLN A 244 1.18 15.28 -20.20
CA GLN A 244 0.15 15.45 -21.23
C GLN A 244 0.42 14.58 -22.46
N ARG A 245 1.70 14.48 -22.87
CA ARG A 245 2.11 13.60 -23.97
C ARG A 245 1.82 12.14 -23.66
N VAL A 246 2.07 11.71 -22.43
CA VAL A 246 1.80 10.34 -21.98
C VAL A 246 0.29 10.10 -21.85
N LEU A 247 -0.48 11.10 -21.36
CA LEU A 247 -1.93 11.00 -21.24
C LEU A 247 -2.60 10.73 -22.60
N LEU A 248 -2.26 11.54 -23.60
CA LEU A 248 -2.92 11.49 -24.90
C LEU A 248 -2.46 10.27 -25.73
N ARG A 249 -1.20 9.84 -25.57
CA ARG A 249 -0.61 8.74 -26.35
C ARG A 249 -0.74 7.36 -25.71
N GLU A 250 -0.74 7.28 -24.39
CA GLU A 250 -0.72 6.01 -23.64
C GLU A 250 -1.89 5.88 -22.65
N GLY A 251 -2.66 6.94 -22.44
CA GLY A 251 -3.82 6.95 -21.56
C GLY A 251 -3.51 7.29 -20.10
N GLN A 252 -4.56 7.41 -19.31
CA GLN A 252 -4.51 7.87 -17.91
C GLN A 252 -3.61 6.98 -17.01
N HIS A 253 -3.56 5.68 -17.27
CA HIS A 253 -2.72 4.73 -16.52
C HIS A 253 -1.24 5.03 -16.62
N ALA A 254 -0.78 5.40 -17.82
CA ALA A 254 0.63 5.66 -18.03
C ALA A 254 1.07 6.93 -17.29
N VAL A 255 0.18 7.92 -17.17
CA VAL A 255 0.41 9.14 -16.38
C VAL A 255 0.48 8.83 -14.89
N MET A 256 -0.40 7.97 -14.38
CA MET A 256 -0.33 7.56 -12.97
C MET A 256 0.99 6.88 -12.61
N ARG A 257 1.69 6.26 -13.58
CA ARG A 257 3.04 5.69 -13.37
C ARG A 257 4.14 6.76 -13.27
N LEU A 258 3.92 7.95 -13.81
CA LEU A 258 4.85 9.08 -13.67
C LEU A 258 4.80 9.68 -12.27
N PHE A 259 3.65 9.55 -11.59
CA PHE A 259 3.52 10.02 -10.21
C PHE A 259 4.33 9.10 -9.28
N PRO A 260 5.19 9.66 -8.40
CA PRO A 260 6.01 8.86 -7.50
C PRO A 260 5.13 7.96 -6.64
N SER A 261 5.54 6.69 -6.51
CA SER A 261 4.82 5.74 -5.64
C SER A 261 4.92 6.18 -4.19
N GLN A 262 3.83 6.06 -3.46
CA GLN A 262 3.84 6.28 -2.02
C GLN A 262 4.70 5.22 -1.33
N GLU A 263 5.77 5.65 -0.67
CA GLU A 263 6.58 4.79 0.20
C GLU A 263 5.94 4.74 1.59
N ARG A 264 5.72 3.53 2.11
CA ARG A 264 5.18 3.31 3.46
C ARG A 264 6.22 2.53 4.27
N THR A 265 6.65 3.14 5.36
CA THR A 265 7.55 2.52 6.34
C THR A 265 6.84 1.37 7.05
N VAL A 266 7.57 0.29 7.32
CA VAL A 266 7.06 -0.94 7.95
C VAL A 266 7.59 -1.16 9.36
N ALA A 267 8.51 -0.31 9.84
CA ALA A 267 9.15 -0.41 11.16
C ALA A 267 8.17 -0.56 12.33
N ASP A 268 7.08 0.21 12.33
CA ASP A 268 6.15 0.29 13.47
C ASP A 268 5.21 -0.92 13.58
N LEU A 269 5.10 -1.73 12.52
CA LEU A 269 4.27 -2.94 12.57
C LEU A 269 4.97 -4.03 13.38
N SER A 270 4.22 -4.89 14.06
CA SER A 270 4.75 -6.16 14.58
C SER A 270 4.54 -7.31 13.58
N ALA A 271 5.36 -8.36 13.66
CA ALA A 271 5.09 -9.60 12.93
C ALA A 271 3.68 -10.12 13.24
N MET A 272 2.98 -10.66 12.23
CA MET A 272 1.58 -11.10 12.33
C MET A 272 0.55 -10.00 12.65
N GLU A 273 0.95 -8.73 12.74
CA GLU A 273 -0.02 -7.64 12.88
C GLU A 273 -0.81 -7.45 11.59
N TRP A 274 -0.10 -7.43 10.46
CA TRP A 274 -0.70 -7.22 9.15
C TRP A 274 -0.16 -8.24 8.15
N VAL A 275 -1.07 -9.04 7.59
CA VAL A 275 -0.76 -10.06 6.58
C VAL A 275 -1.49 -9.77 5.27
N ASN A 276 -0.79 -9.96 4.15
CA ASN A 276 -1.30 -9.78 2.79
C ASN A 276 -1.56 -11.13 2.13
N GLY A 277 -2.74 -11.28 1.54
CA GLY A 277 -3.16 -12.44 0.76
C GLY A 277 -3.07 -12.16 -0.74
N ASP A 278 -2.42 -13.03 -1.48
CA ASP A 278 -2.28 -12.86 -2.93
C ASP A 278 -2.29 -14.20 -3.67
N GLY A 279 -2.81 -14.18 -4.90
CA GLY A 279 -2.96 -15.37 -5.74
C GLY A 279 -1.97 -15.37 -6.89
N TYR A 280 -1.48 -16.56 -7.26
CA TYR A 280 -0.55 -16.74 -8.37
C TYR A 280 -0.90 -17.94 -9.22
N GLN A 281 -0.93 -17.71 -10.53
CA GLN A 281 -1.07 -18.77 -11.51
C GLN A 281 0.33 -19.20 -11.98
N HIS A 282 0.69 -20.46 -11.72
CA HIS A 282 1.97 -20.99 -12.14
C HIS A 282 2.07 -21.09 -13.66
N ASN A 283 3.27 -20.86 -14.20
CA ASN A 283 3.58 -21.04 -15.62
C ASN A 283 4.09 -22.45 -15.91
N VAL A 284 3.59 -23.48 -15.22
CA VAL A 284 4.02 -24.88 -15.37
C VAL A 284 2.81 -25.77 -15.62
N PHE A 285 2.90 -26.70 -16.56
CA PHE A 285 1.87 -27.73 -16.75
C PHE A 285 2.05 -28.88 -15.77
N VAL A 286 0.98 -29.15 -15.02
CA VAL A 286 0.94 -30.18 -13.99
C VAL A 286 -0.26 -31.08 -14.24
N ARG A 287 -0.04 -32.39 -14.19
CA ARG A 287 -1.11 -33.39 -14.11
C ARG A 287 -1.61 -33.40 -12.67
N TRP A 288 -2.84 -32.97 -12.47
CA TRP A 288 -3.45 -32.91 -11.15
C TRP A 288 -3.96 -34.29 -10.69
N PHE A 289 -4.36 -34.42 -9.42
CA PHE A 289 -4.83 -35.70 -8.84
C PHE A 289 -6.06 -36.28 -9.56
N ASN A 290 -6.82 -35.46 -10.29
CA ASN A 290 -7.95 -35.89 -11.11
C ASN A 290 -7.53 -36.37 -12.52
N GLY A 291 -6.25 -36.30 -12.86
CA GLY A 291 -5.70 -36.68 -14.17
C GLY A 291 -5.67 -35.55 -15.21
N GLU A 292 -6.30 -34.41 -14.94
CA GLU A 292 -6.32 -33.26 -15.84
C GLU A 292 -4.96 -32.55 -15.85
N VAL A 293 -4.50 -32.15 -17.04
CA VAL A 293 -3.26 -31.37 -17.19
C VAL A 293 -3.62 -29.90 -17.27
N LEU A 294 -3.17 -29.13 -16.28
CA LEU A 294 -3.52 -27.72 -16.14
C LEU A 294 -2.37 -26.92 -15.54
N ARG A 295 -2.59 -25.61 -15.43
CA ARG A 295 -1.68 -24.69 -14.75
C ARG A 295 -2.23 -24.39 -13.35
N PRO A 296 -1.61 -24.91 -12.29
CA PRO A 296 -2.15 -24.78 -10.94
C PRO A 296 -2.09 -23.34 -10.45
N LYS A 297 -2.99 -23.01 -9.53
CA LYS A 297 -3.05 -21.70 -8.89
C LYS A 297 -2.80 -21.83 -7.39
N THR A 298 -1.88 -21.02 -6.88
CA THR A 298 -1.49 -21.01 -5.48
C THR A 298 -1.90 -19.71 -4.83
N TRP A 299 -2.61 -19.80 -3.71
CA TRP A 299 -2.85 -18.67 -2.83
C TRP A 299 -1.80 -18.65 -1.72
N ILE A 300 -1.22 -17.48 -1.45
CA ILE A 300 -0.23 -17.30 -0.38
C ILE A 300 -0.68 -16.25 0.62
N TRP A 301 -0.22 -16.42 1.86
CA TRP A 301 -0.25 -15.41 2.90
C TRP A 301 1.17 -14.94 3.22
N GLN A 302 1.40 -13.64 3.09
CA GLN A 302 2.69 -13.01 3.29
C GLN A 302 2.63 -11.97 4.41
N ASP A 303 3.57 -12.03 5.36
CA ASP A 303 3.70 -11.00 6.40
C ASP A 303 4.13 -9.65 5.78
N VAL A 304 3.42 -8.57 6.13
CA VAL A 304 3.68 -7.25 5.55
C VAL A 304 4.96 -6.63 6.11
N LYS A 305 5.37 -6.93 7.34
CA LYS A 305 6.60 -6.36 7.92
C LYS A 305 7.83 -6.99 7.29
N THR A 306 7.89 -8.32 7.28
CA THR A 306 9.13 -9.05 6.96
C THR A 306 9.15 -9.68 5.58
N ARG A 307 8.02 -9.67 4.84
CA ARG A 307 7.85 -10.30 3.51
C ARG A 307 7.95 -11.83 3.52
N LYS A 308 8.02 -12.47 4.70
CA LYS A 308 8.00 -13.93 4.81
C LYS A 308 6.67 -14.50 4.33
N ILE A 309 6.74 -15.55 3.51
CA ILE A 309 5.56 -16.34 3.15
C ILE A 309 5.26 -17.29 4.31
N LEU A 310 4.07 -17.16 4.89
CA LEU A 310 3.66 -17.87 6.10
C LEU A 310 2.95 -19.18 5.79
N ALA A 311 2.01 -19.14 4.83
CA ALA A 311 1.21 -20.27 4.44
C ALA A 311 0.77 -20.16 2.99
N TRP A 312 0.46 -21.30 2.38
CA TRP A 312 -0.01 -21.39 1.00
C TRP A 312 -0.86 -22.64 0.80
N ARG A 313 -1.77 -22.58 -0.17
CA ARG A 313 -2.49 -23.75 -0.71
C ARG A 313 -2.59 -23.63 -2.21
N THR A 314 -2.54 -24.76 -2.89
CA THR A 314 -2.58 -24.85 -4.34
C THR A 314 -3.77 -25.69 -4.77
N ASP A 315 -4.47 -25.23 -5.80
CA ASP A 315 -5.58 -25.95 -6.39
C ASP A 315 -5.65 -25.72 -7.91
N VAL A 316 -6.57 -26.41 -8.58
CA VAL A 316 -6.82 -26.34 -10.03
C VAL A 316 -7.26 -24.94 -10.49
N SER A 317 -7.90 -24.16 -9.61
CA SER A 317 -8.45 -22.84 -9.91
C SER A 317 -8.44 -21.93 -8.69
N GLU A 318 -8.68 -20.64 -8.90
CA GLU A 318 -8.83 -19.66 -7.82
C GLU A 318 -10.20 -19.85 -7.15
N ASN A 319 -10.22 -20.45 -5.97
CA ASN A 319 -11.42 -20.67 -5.19
C ASN A 319 -11.29 -20.09 -3.76
N SER A 320 -12.44 -19.90 -3.11
CA SER A 320 -12.49 -19.46 -1.71
C SER A 320 -11.88 -20.48 -0.75
N ASP A 321 -11.85 -21.75 -1.13
CA ASP A 321 -11.41 -22.85 -0.28
C ASP A 321 -9.89 -22.80 -0.08
N SER A 322 -9.12 -22.52 -1.14
CA SER A 322 -7.67 -22.30 -1.05
C SER A 322 -7.34 -21.14 -0.12
N ILE A 323 -8.10 -20.04 -0.18
CA ILE A 323 -7.93 -18.86 0.68
C ILE A 323 -8.21 -19.24 2.15
N ARG A 324 -9.32 -19.96 2.38
CA ARG A 324 -9.78 -20.35 3.72
C ARG A 324 -8.86 -21.38 4.38
N LEU A 325 -8.45 -22.42 3.65
CA LEU A 325 -7.58 -23.47 4.16
C LEU A 325 -6.14 -22.96 4.39
N SER A 326 -5.59 -22.16 3.46
CA SER A 326 -4.28 -21.54 3.69
C SER A 326 -4.30 -20.57 4.88
N LEU A 327 -5.42 -19.89 5.13
CA LEU A 327 -5.61 -19.07 6.33
C LEU A 327 -5.64 -19.95 7.58
N SER A 328 -6.30 -21.11 7.53
CA SER A 328 -6.27 -22.11 8.61
C SER A 328 -4.85 -22.55 8.93
N ASP A 329 -4.06 -22.92 7.91
CA ASP A 329 -2.67 -23.36 8.10
C ASP A 329 -1.78 -22.26 8.70
N MET A 330 -2.04 -20.99 8.37
CA MET A 330 -1.33 -19.85 8.93
C MET A 330 -1.69 -19.66 10.40
N ILE A 331 -2.99 -19.69 10.72
CA ILE A 331 -3.51 -19.49 12.08
C ILE A 331 -3.07 -20.63 13.00
N GLU A 332 -3.02 -21.85 12.50
CA GLU A 332 -2.52 -23.01 13.23
C GLU A 332 -1.04 -22.87 13.60
N ARG A 333 -0.20 -22.48 12.64
CA ARG A 333 1.25 -22.34 12.85
C ARG A 333 1.60 -21.11 13.68
N TYR A 334 1.08 -19.95 13.32
CA TYR A 334 1.55 -18.67 13.87
C TYR A 334 0.52 -17.99 14.79
N GLY A 335 -0.77 -18.22 14.60
CA GLY A 335 -1.85 -17.61 15.39
C GLY A 335 -2.71 -16.62 14.58
N ILE A 336 -3.64 -15.97 15.25
CA ILE A 336 -4.62 -15.07 14.63
C ILE A 336 -3.99 -13.68 14.40
N PRO A 337 -3.91 -13.19 13.15
CA PRO A 337 -3.41 -11.85 12.86
C PRO A 337 -4.41 -10.76 13.31
N ARG A 338 -3.96 -9.50 13.39
CA ARG A 338 -4.86 -8.37 13.67
C ARG A 338 -5.55 -7.85 12.40
N LYS A 339 -4.79 -7.66 11.33
CA LYS A 339 -5.23 -7.09 10.05
C LYS A 339 -4.90 -8.01 8.89
N LEU A 340 -5.83 -8.12 7.94
CA LEU A 340 -5.62 -8.81 6.68
C LEU A 340 -5.88 -7.85 5.52
N THR A 341 -5.02 -7.92 4.50
CA THR A 341 -5.27 -7.29 3.21
C THR A 341 -5.44 -8.36 2.15
N ILE A 342 -6.52 -8.26 1.38
CA ILE A 342 -6.79 -9.18 0.28
C ILE A 342 -7.14 -8.38 -0.98
N ASP A 343 -6.69 -8.88 -2.13
CA ASP A 343 -7.11 -8.33 -3.41
C ASP A 343 -8.60 -8.62 -3.68
N ASN A 344 -9.33 -7.66 -4.25
CA ASN A 344 -10.78 -7.76 -4.44
C ASN A 344 -11.13 -8.63 -5.67
N THR A 345 -10.61 -9.86 -5.69
CA THR A 345 -10.95 -10.87 -6.70
C THR A 345 -12.26 -11.55 -6.34
N MET A 346 -12.97 -12.07 -7.35
CA MET A 346 -14.28 -12.71 -7.16
C MET A 346 -14.23 -13.92 -6.21
N ALA A 347 -13.10 -14.64 -6.19
CA ALA A 347 -12.84 -15.77 -5.29
C ALA A 347 -12.62 -15.34 -3.83
N ALA A 348 -11.90 -14.22 -3.61
CA ALA A 348 -11.70 -13.62 -2.29
C ALA A 348 -12.98 -12.96 -1.75
N ALA A 349 -13.78 -12.40 -2.66
CA ALA A 349 -15.09 -11.83 -2.38
C ALA A 349 -16.21 -12.90 -2.32
N ASN A 350 -15.99 -14.05 -1.66
CA ASN A 350 -17.07 -14.98 -1.30
C ASN A 350 -17.71 -14.64 0.08
N LYS A 351 -19.04 -14.68 0.16
CA LYS A 351 -19.83 -14.20 1.33
C LYS A 351 -19.50 -14.97 2.61
N TRP A 352 -19.24 -16.26 2.52
CA TRP A 352 -18.92 -17.10 3.69
C TRP A 352 -17.61 -16.71 4.38
N THR A 353 -16.62 -16.25 3.59
CA THR A 353 -15.29 -15.91 4.11
C THR A 353 -15.22 -14.45 4.57
N THR A 354 -15.84 -13.53 3.82
CA THR A 354 -15.68 -12.07 3.98
C THR A 354 -17.00 -11.30 4.11
N GLY A 355 -18.11 -11.97 4.44
CA GLY A 355 -19.42 -11.36 4.69
C GLY A 355 -19.39 -10.28 5.78
N GLY A 356 -20.20 -9.23 5.64
CA GLY A 356 -20.29 -8.14 6.63
C GLY A 356 -19.14 -7.12 6.68
N VAL A 357 -18.15 -7.17 5.77
CA VAL A 357 -17.06 -6.16 5.69
C VAL A 357 -17.44 -4.99 4.77
N PRO A 358 -17.32 -3.72 5.21
CA PRO A 358 -17.63 -2.53 4.39
C PRO A 358 -16.72 -2.42 3.14
N ASN A 359 -17.18 -1.69 2.11
CA ASN A 359 -16.48 -1.45 0.83
C ASN A 359 -16.28 -2.68 -0.09
N ARG A 360 -17.17 -3.67 0.02
CA ARG A 360 -17.27 -4.77 -0.93
C ARG A 360 -17.93 -4.31 -2.23
N TYR A 361 -17.19 -3.57 -3.07
CA TYR A 361 -17.67 -2.80 -4.22
C TYR A 361 -18.48 -3.55 -5.32
N ARG A 362 -18.77 -4.85 -5.17
CA ARG A 362 -19.48 -5.64 -6.20
C ARG A 362 -20.82 -6.21 -5.76
N PHE A 363 -21.16 -6.22 -4.47
CA PHE A 363 -22.47 -6.64 -3.96
C PHE A 363 -22.98 -5.64 -2.91
N LYS A 364 -24.24 -5.20 -3.02
CA LYS A 364 -24.86 -4.34 -1.98
C LYS A 364 -24.88 -5.10 -0.66
N ILE A 365 -24.20 -4.55 0.35
CA ILE A 365 -24.26 -5.03 1.73
C ILE A 365 -25.67 -4.72 2.23
N LYS A 366 -26.40 -5.74 2.67
CA LYS A 366 -27.64 -5.57 3.45
C LYS A 366 -27.25 -5.62 4.93
N GLU A 367 -27.92 -4.85 5.79
CA GLU A 367 -27.64 -4.83 7.24
C GLU A 367 -27.80 -6.22 7.89
N ASP A 368 -28.60 -7.11 7.28
CA ASP A 368 -28.83 -8.50 7.72
C ASP A 368 -27.83 -9.55 7.18
N ASP A 369 -26.77 -9.16 6.45
CA ASP A 369 -25.82 -10.14 5.89
C ASP A 369 -24.92 -10.73 7.01
N PRO A 370 -24.89 -12.06 7.22
CA PRO A 370 -24.11 -12.66 8.29
C PRO A 370 -22.62 -12.34 8.15
N LYS A 371 -21.98 -12.02 9.28
CA LYS A 371 -20.53 -11.78 9.34
C LYS A 371 -19.79 -13.03 8.87
N GLY A 372 -18.84 -12.85 7.95
CA GLY A 372 -17.95 -13.90 7.48
C GLY A 372 -17.01 -14.40 8.57
N ILE A 373 -16.37 -15.53 8.33
CA ILE A 373 -15.48 -16.17 9.32
C ILE A 373 -14.31 -15.26 9.72
N ILE A 374 -13.76 -14.46 8.80
CA ILE A 374 -12.63 -13.57 9.08
C ILE A 374 -13.00 -12.47 10.10
N PRO A 375 -14.07 -11.69 9.91
CA PRO A 375 -14.57 -10.77 10.94
C PRO A 375 -14.92 -11.44 12.27
N LEU A 376 -15.50 -12.66 12.24
CA LEU A 376 -15.86 -13.40 13.46
C LEU A 376 -14.64 -13.79 14.31
N LEU A 377 -13.47 -14.00 13.67
CA LEU A 377 -12.20 -14.22 14.36
C LEU A 377 -11.57 -12.94 14.93
N GLY A 378 -12.23 -11.79 14.78
CA GLY A 378 -11.73 -10.50 15.25
C GLY A 378 -10.54 -10.00 14.43
N ILE A 379 -10.57 -10.26 13.12
CA ILE A 379 -9.57 -9.81 12.15
C ILE A 379 -10.15 -8.67 11.33
N GLU A 380 -9.44 -7.55 11.28
CA GLU A 380 -9.81 -6.40 10.45
C GLU A 380 -9.41 -6.65 8.99
N LEU A 381 -10.40 -6.68 8.10
CA LEU A 381 -10.16 -6.93 6.68
C LEU A 381 -10.11 -5.62 5.88
N HIS A 382 -9.03 -5.43 5.13
CA HIS A 382 -8.83 -4.34 4.19
C HIS A 382 -8.84 -4.86 2.76
N TRP A 383 -9.66 -4.26 1.90
CA TRP A 383 -9.63 -4.52 0.46
C TRP A 383 -8.65 -3.60 -0.24
N THR A 384 -7.82 -4.13 -1.14
CA THR A 384 -7.06 -3.25 -2.04
C THR A 384 -7.98 -2.69 -3.13
N SER A 385 -7.82 -1.40 -3.45
CA SER A 385 -8.55 -0.79 -4.57
C SER A 385 -8.09 -1.41 -5.90
N VAL A 386 -9.07 -1.79 -6.72
CA VAL A 386 -8.87 -2.22 -8.11
C VAL A 386 -9.32 -1.05 -8.99
N LEU A 387 -8.40 -0.41 -9.70
CA LEU A 387 -8.74 0.64 -10.66
C LEU A 387 -8.56 0.08 -12.08
N PHE A 388 -9.67 0.01 -12.81
CA PHE A 388 -9.77 -0.43 -14.21
C PHE A 388 -9.12 -1.80 -14.53
N GLY A 389 -9.43 -2.83 -13.74
CA GLY A 389 -9.12 -4.22 -14.08
C GLY A 389 -7.67 -4.67 -13.83
N ARG A 390 -6.80 -3.80 -13.30
CA ARG A 390 -5.51 -4.18 -12.72
C ARG A 390 -5.45 -3.69 -11.28
N GLY A 391 -5.14 -4.59 -10.33
CA GLY A 391 -4.96 -4.20 -8.92
C GLY A 391 -3.88 -3.13 -8.82
N HIS A 392 -4.08 -2.12 -7.97
CA HIS A 392 -3.08 -1.09 -7.74
C HIS A 392 -1.77 -1.72 -7.26
N GLY A 393 -0.77 -1.78 -8.15
CA GLY A 393 0.58 -2.23 -7.82
C GLY A 393 1.23 -1.40 -6.70
N GLN A 394 0.74 -0.19 -6.46
CA GLN A 394 1.21 0.74 -5.43
C GLN A 394 0.59 0.52 -4.04
N ALA A 395 -0.55 -0.18 -3.93
CA ALA A 395 -1.14 -0.52 -2.63
C ALA A 395 -0.42 -1.72 -1.97
N LYS A 396 0.27 -2.52 -2.80
CA LYS A 396 1.06 -3.67 -2.38
C LYS A 396 2.54 -3.25 -2.29
N PRO A 397 3.28 -3.75 -1.30
CA PRO A 397 4.66 -3.37 -1.07
C PRO A 397 5.62 -3.77 -2.21
N VAL A 398 6.72 -3.02 -2.32
CA VAL A 398 7.63 -2.95 -3.48
C VAL A 398 8.26 -4.30 -3.87
N GLU A 399 8.58 -5.17 -2.92
CA GLU A 399 9.01 -6.54 -3.19
C GLU A 399 7.83 -7.52 -3.14
N ARG A 400 7.14 -7.68 -4.28
CA ARG A 400 6.07 -8.67 -4.42
C ARG A 400 6.68 -10.06 -4.62
N ALA A 401 6.24 -11.04 -3.84
CA ALA A 401 6.62 -12.46 -4.00
C ALA A 401 6.30 -13.02 -5.40
N PHE A 402 5.42 -12.37 -6.15
CA PHE A 402 5.01 -12.71 -7.51
C PHE A 402 5.51 -11.74 -8.59
N SER A 403 6.43 -10.82 -8.28
CA SER A 403 7.07 -9.97 -9.29
C SER A 403 8.15 -10.73 -10.08
N HIS A 404 8.76 -10.07 -11.07
CA HIS A 404 9.95 -10.56 -11.77
C HIS A 404 11.03 -10.89 -10.74
N GLY A 405 11.50 -12.14 -10.72
CA GLY A 405 12.48 -12.64 -9.73
C GLY A 405 11.89 -13.20 -8.42
N GLY A 406 10.56 -13.32 -8.30
CA GLY A 406 9.85 -13.90 -7.17
C GLY A 406 9.70 -15.44 -7.23
N LEU A 407 8.55 -15.96 -6.82
CA LEU A 407 8.22 -17.40 -6.84
C LEU A 407 8.25 -18.01 -8.25
N GLY A 408 8.02 -17.20 -9.30
CA GLY A 408 8.22 -17.66 -10.68
C GLY A 408 9.68 -18.02 -10.98
N GLU A 409 10.65 -17.42 -10.28
CA GLU A 409 12.07 -17.76 -10.43
C GLU A 409 12.44 -19.00 -9.60
N THR A 410 11.96 -19.07 -8.36
CA THR A 410 12.35 -20.15 -7.43
C THR A 410 11.58 -21.45 -7.66
N VAL A 411 10.34 -21.36 -8.15
CA VAL A 411 9.46 -22.51 -8.40
C VAL A 411 9.34 -22.77 -9.89
N ASP A 412 8.75 -21.86 -10.67
CA ASP A 412 8.38 -22.16 -12.07
C ASP A 412 9.61 -22.45 -12.96
N LYS A 413 10.76 -21.84 -12.66
CA LYS A 413 12.04 -22.08 -13.35
C LYS A 413 12.95 -23.08 -12.64
N HIS A 414 12.45 -23.79 -11.64
CA HIS A 414 13.24 -24.81 -10.94
C HIS A 414 13.67 -25.91 -11.93
N PRO A 415 14.93 -26.41 -11.90
CA PRO A 415 15.42 -27.40 -12.86
C PRO A 415 14.57 -28.68 -12.93
N ALA A 416 14.00 -29.11 -11.81
CA ALA A 416 13.10 -30.27 -11.78
C ALA A 416 11.81 -30.07 -12.62
N LEU A 417 11.43 -28.81 -12.86
CA LEU A 417 10.25 -28.45 -13.65
C LEU A 417 10.54 -28.12 -15.12
N ALA A 418 11.80 -28.29 -15.56
CA ALA A 418 12.18 -28.10 -16.95
C ALA A 418 11.38 -29.04 -17.88
N GLY A 419 10.98 -28.53 -19.04
CA GLY A 419 10.11 -29.23 -20.00
C GLY A 419 8.61 -29.03 -19.78
N ALA A 420 8.19 -28.68 -18.57
CA ALA A 420 6.80 -28.35 -18.25
C ALA A 420 6.53 -26.84 -18.15
N TYR A 421 7.58 -26.01 -18.12
CA TYR A 421 7.49 -24.56 -18.05
C TYR A 421 7.00 -23.95 -19.37
N THR A 422 6.04 -23.04 -19.28
CA THR A 422 5.27 -22.50 -20.41
C THR A 422 5.75 -21.12 -20.89
N GLY A 423 6.62 -20.46 -20.12
CA GLY A 423 6.95 -19.05 -20.34
C GLY A 423 6.02 -18.08 -19.63
N ALA A 424 6.48 -16.84 -19.42
CA ALA A 424 5.71 -15.82 -18.69
C ALA A 424 4.56 -15.23 -19.53
N ASN A 425 4.68 -15.25 -20.86
CA ASN A 425 3.72 -14.70 -21.82
C ASN A 425 3.61 -15.62 -23.05
N PRO A 426 2.52 -15.54 -23.85
CA PRO A 426 2.35 -16.39 -25.03
C PRO A 426 3.49 -16.33 -26.07
N MET A 427 4.21 -15.20 -26.13
CA MET A 427 5.36 -14.97 -27.03
C MET A 427 6.70 -15.37 -26.44
N ALA A 428 6.74 -15.73 -25.15
CA ALA A 428 7.97 -16.08 -24.42
C ALA A 428 8.00 -17.57 -24.08
N LYS A 429 7.52 -18.41 -25.01
CA LYS A 429 7.52 -19.87 -24.86
C LYS A 429 8.95 -20.39 -25.06
N PRO A 430 9.48 -21.17 -24.11
CA PRO A 430 10.75 -21.87 -24.29
C PRO A 430 10.67 -22.89 -25.44
N ASP A 431 11.82 -23.26 -26.01
CA ASP A 431 11.87 -24.29 -27.06
C ASP A 431 11.48 -25.69 -26.53
N ASN A 432 11.74 -25.96 -25.25
CA ASN A 432 11.37 -27.21 -24.56
C ASN A 432 9.92 -27.20 -24.02
N TYR A 433 9.04 -26.38 -24.59
CA TYR A 433 7.65 -26.26 -24.19
C TYR A 433 6.87 -27.54 -24.47
N GLY A 434 6.33 -28.17 -23.42
CA GLY A 434 5.43 -29.32 -23.55
C GLY A 434 6.14 -30.67 -23.70
N ASP A 435 7.46 -30.69 -23.56
CA ASP A 435 8.27 -31.93 -23.58
C ASP A 435 7.93 -32.86 -22.41
N ARG A 436 7.53 -32.29 -21.27
CA ARG A 436 7.23 -33.03 -20.04
C ARG A 436 5.96 -32.48 -19.38
N VAL A 437 5.18 -33.39 -18.81
CA VAL A 437 4.12 -33.08 -17.85
C VAL A 437 4.54 -33.61 -16.49
N ILE A 438 4.37 -32.80 -15.45
CA ILE A 438 4.83 -33.13 -14.09
C ILE A 438 3.64 -33.56 -13.26
N GLU A 439 3.84 -34.54 -12.39
CA GLU A 439 2.79 -35.02 -11.48
C GLU A 439 2.59 -34.05 -10.31
N ALA A 440 1.35 -33.96 -9.80
CA ALA A 440 0.99 -33.01 -8.74
C ALA A 440 1.87 -33.10 -7.49
N GLU A 441 2.23 -34.31 -7.06
CA GLU A 441 3.06 -34.52 -5.86
C GLU A 441 4.48 -33.97 -6.03
N GLU A 442 5.09 -34.19 -7.20
CA GLU A 442 6.41 -33.65 -7.53
C GLU A 442 6.37 -32.12 -7.57
N PHE A 443 5.34 -31.55 -8.19
CA PHE A 443 5.14 -30.10 -8.22
C PHE A 443 4.97 -29.50 -6.81
N LEU A 444 4.13 -30.10 -5.96
CA LEU A 444 3.88 -29.61 -4.60
C LEU A 444 5.15 -29.69 -3.72
N ARG A 445 5.97 -30.72 -3.90
CA ARG A 445 7.27 -30.84 -3.23
C ARG A 445 8.20 -29.71 -3.65
N VAL A 446 8.36 -29.47 -4.95
CA VAL A 446 9.20 -28.37 -5.48
C VAL A 446 8.67 -27.00 -5.05
N LEU A 447 7.35 -26.81 -5.01
CA LEU A 447 6.73 -25.59 -4.51
C LEU A 447 7.09 -25.33 -3.05
N ALA A 448 6.99 -26.35 -2.18
CA ALA A 448 7.34 -26.24 -0.77
C ALA A 448 8.82 -25.91 -0.57
N GLU A 449 9.71 -26.59 -1.31
CA GLU A 449 11.16 -26.32 -1.30
C GLU A 449 11.46 -24.91 -1.82
N GLY A 450 10.83 -24.47 -2.89
CA GLY A 450 11.01 -23.14 -3.48
C GLY A 450 10.54 -22.00 -2.56
N ILE A 451 9.44 -22.19 -1.83
CA ILE A 451 8.97 -21.22 -0.81
C ILE A 451 9.92 -21.19 0.40
N ALA A 452 10.39 -22.35 0.87
CA ALA A 452 11.36 -22.42 1.95
C ALA A 452 12.69 -21.73 1.55
N PHE A 453 13.16 -21.97 0.33
CA PHE A 453 14.32 -21.27 -0.23
C PHE A 453 14.11 -19.76 -0.32
N TRP A 454 12.93 -19.33 -0.78
CA TRP A 454 12.58 -17.90 -0.86
C TRP A 454 12.69 -17.21 0.50
N ASN A 455 12.16 -17.83 1.56
CA ASN A 455 12.20 -17.29 2.92
C ASN A 455 13.62 -17.31 3.53
N ARG A 456 14.40 -18.36 3.25
CA ARG A 456 15.78 -18.53 3.76
C ARG A 456 16.81 -17.62 3.10
N ARG A 457 16.58 -17.18 1.85
CA ARG A 457 17.57 -16.41 1.08
C ARG A 457 18.06 -15.18 1.87
N PRO A 458 19.39 -15.08 2.15
CA PRO A 458 19.96 -13.97 2.90
C PRO A 458 20.10 -12.70 2.05
N ASN A 459 20.60 -11.62 2.65
CA ASN A 459 20.91 -10.35 2.00
C ASN A 459 19.71 -9.71 1.29
N ARG A 460 18.55 -9.71 1.94
CA ARG A 460 17.34 -9.10 1.38
C ARG A 460 17.37 -7.57 1.54
N ASN A 461 17.12 -6.85 0.44
CA ASN A 461 17.14 -5.39 0.43
C ASN A 461 15.79 -4.81 0.82
N THR A 462 15.39 -5.07 2.07
CA THR A 462 14.17 -4.50 2.67
C THR A 462 14.53 -3.69 3.90
N GLU A 463 13.63 -2.80 4.33
CA GLU A 463 13.78 -1.98 5.54
C GLU A 463 14.13 -2.83 6.78
N MET A 464 13.49 -4.00 6.92
CA MET A 464 13.71 -4.91 8.05
C MET A 464 14.99 -5.74 7.91
N CYS A 465 15.30 -6.22 6.70
CA CYS A 465 16.46 -7.10 6.51
C CYS A 465 17.79 -6.33 6.33
N ARG A 466 17.73 -5.04 5.97
CA ARG A 466 18.87 -4.12 5.83
C ARG A 466 20.02 -4.64 4.95
N GLY A 467 19.71 -5.50 3.98
CA GLY A 467 20.70 -6.12 3.09
C GLY A 467 21.56 -7.20 3.75
N ILE A 468 21.23 -7.65 4.95
CA ILE A 468 21.99 -8.65 5.72
C ILE A 468 21.12 -9.89 6.01
N LEU A 469 19.96 -9.67 6.63
CA LEU A 469 19.11 -10.77 7.11
C LEU A 469 18.31 -11.42 5.98
N SER A 470 17.83 -12.64 6.25
CA SER A 470 16.77 -13.27 5.48
C SER A 470 15.38 -12.90 5.99
N PHE A 471 14.32 -13.24 5.24
CA PHE A 471 12.94 -13.04 5.69
C PHE A 471 12.60 -13.93 6.88
N ASP A 472 13.16 -15.14 6.95
CA ASP A 472 13.00 -16.02 8.11
C ASP A 472 13.60 -15.42 9.37
N GLN A 473 14.82 -14.88 9.30
CA GLN A 473 15.50 -14.28 10.45
C GLN A 473 14.75 -13.03 10.94
N ALA A 474 14.39 -12.12 10.02
CA ALA A 474 13.65 -10.92 10.37
C ALA A 474 12.27 -11.23 10.96
N PHE A 475 11.60 -12.29 10.48
CA PHE A 475 10.33 -12.74 11.04
C PHE A 475 10.50 -13.34 12.43
N GLU A 476 11.49 -14.21 12.64
CA GLU A 476 11.73 -14.84 13.95
C GLU A 476 12.01 -13.78 15.03
N GLU A 477 12.90 -12.82 14.75
CA GLU A 477 13.22 -11.72 15.66
C GLU A 477 11.98 -10.91 16.04
N SER A 478 11.17 -10.52 15.04
CA SER A 478 9.97 -9.74 15.31
C SER A 478 8.82 -10.56 15.91
N TYR A 479 8.76 -11.88 15.66
CA TYR A 479 7.70 -12.75 16.15
C TYR A 479 7.88 -13.06 17.64
N GLN A 480 9.13 -13.21 18.11
CA GLN A 480 9.45 -13.39 19.52
C GLN A 480 9.03 -12.19 20.39
N GLN A 481 9.03 -10.98 19.82
CA GLN A 481 8.61 -9.76 20.49
C GLN A 481 7.09 -9.48 20.35
N ALA A 482 6.41 -10.17 19.44
CA ALA A 482 5.01 -9.89 19.11
C ALA A 482 4.03 -10.60 20.05
N THR A 483 3.00 -9.88 20.51
CA THR A 483 1.90 -10.46 21.28
C THR A 483 0.85 -11.08 20.35
N VAL A 484 0.99 -12.37 20.03
CA VAL A 484 0.09 -13.06 19.09
C VAL A 484 -1.00 -13.87 19.80
N ARG A 485 -2.26 -13.70 19.36
CA ARG A 485 -3.41 -14.47 19.88
C ARG A 485 -3.40 -15.86 19.26
N LYS A 486 -3.43 -16.92 20.06
CA LYS A 486 -3.56 -18.30 19.56
C LYS A 486 -5.04 -18.66 19.40
N ALA A 487 -5.36 -19.30 18.29
CA ALA A 487 -6.72 -19.80 18.04
C ALA A 487 -6.99 -21.05 18.88
N THR A 488 -8.16 -21.07 19.52
CA THR A 488 -8.70 -22.28 20.17
C THR A 488 -8.97 -23.38 19.14
N PRO A 489 -8.96 -24.67 19.54
CA PRO A 489 -9.31 -25.76 18.64
C PRO A 489 -10.64 -25.52 17.93
N GLU A 490 -11.66 -25.04 18.65
CA GLU A 490 -13.01 -24.76 18.14
C GLU A 490 -13.00 -23.69 17.04
N GLN A 491 -12.25 -22.60 17.24
CA GLN A 491 -12.08 -21.56 16.23
C GLN A 491 -11.41 -22.09 14.96
N ARG A 492 -10.44 -23.01 15.09
CA ARG A 492 -9.81 -23.66 13.93
C ARG A 492 -10.82 -24.51 13.15
N ARG A 493 -11.72 -25.23 13.85
CA ARG A 493 -12.77 -26.03 13.20
C ARG A 493 -13.76 -25.18 12.41
N LEU A 494 -13.89 -23.88 12.70
CA LEU A 494 -14.69 -22.94 11.88
C LEU A 494 -14.07 -22.69 10.51
N LEU A 495 -12.77 -22.91 10.32
CA LEU A 495 -12.08 -22.68 9.05
C LEU A 495 -12.11 -23.91 8.13
N LEU A 496 -12.51 -25.08 8.61
CA LEU A 496 -12.64 -26.29 7.79
C LEU A 496 -13.89 -26.30 6.90
N LEU A 497 -13.84 -26.99 5.77
CA LEU A 497 -14.92 -27.02 4.79
C LEU A 497 -16.09 -27.88 5.31
N PRO A 498 -17.34 -27.37 5.32
CA PRO A 498 -18.50 -28.19 5.61
C PRO A 498 -18.90 -29.02 4.38
N ALA A 499 -19.10 -30.31 4.59
CA ALA A 499 -19.77 -31.20 3.64
C ALA A 499 -21.29 -31.08 3.79
N GLU A 500 -22.03 -31.52 2.76
CA GLU A 500 -23.46 -31.77 2.87
C GLU A 500 -23.77 -32.82 3.95
N ALA A 501 -25.00 -32.83 4.44
CA ALA A 501 -25.40 -33.73 5.52
C ALA A 501 -25.32 -35.20 5.08
N VAL A 502 -24.49 -36.00 5.76
CA VAL A 502 -24.28 -37.42 5.48
C VAL A 502 -25.10 -38.27 6.44
N ARG A 503 -25.68 -39.37 5.93
CA ARG A 503 -26.44 -40.34 6.73
C ARG A 503 -25.51 -41.32 7.43
N ILE A 504 -25.74 -41.55 8.72
CA ILE A 504 -25.02 -42.52 9.55
C ILE A 504 -25.75 -43.87 9.53
N SER A 505 -24.99 -44.96 9.41
CA SER A 505 -25.48 -46.32 9.64
C SER A 505 -25.68 -46.62 11.12
N GLU A 506 -26.47 -47.63 11.46
CA GLU A 506 -26.67 -48.06 12.86
C GLU A 506 -25.36 -48.41 13.58
N SER A 507 -24.37 -48.86 12.83
CA SER A 507 -23.01 -49.15 13.31
C SER A 507 -22.13 -47.91 13.52
N GLY A 508 -22.67 -46.68 13.42
CA GLY A 508 -21.90 -45.45 13.62
C GLY A 508 -20.90 -45.16 12.50
N THR A 509 -21.12 -45.73 11.29
CA THR A 509 -20.26 -45.50 10.12
C THR A 509 -20.96 -44.65 9.09
N PHE A 510 -20.19 -43.87 8.33
CA PHE A 510 -20.70 -43.15 7.17
C PHE A 510 -19.66 -43.17 6.05
N VAL A 511 -20.10 -42.90 4.83
CA VAL A 511 -19.25 -42.92 3.63
C VAL A 511 -19.30 -41.54 3.01
N MET A 512 -18.12 -41.03 2.62
CA MET A 512 -18.00 -39.83 1.80
C MET A 512 -17.36 -40.20 0.47
N GLU A 513 -17.87 -39.61 -0.60
CA GLU A 513 -17.27 -39.73 -1.93
C GLU A 513 -16.15 -38.69 -2.06
N ALA A 514 -14.93 -39.17 -2.25
CA ALA A 514 -13.71 -38.39 -2.37
C ALA A 514 -13.09 -38.70 -3.74
N GLY A 515 -13.11 -37.78 -4.71
CA GLY A 515 -12.39 -38.04 -5.96
C GLY A 515 -12.88 -37.33 -7.22
N GLY A 516 -13.84 -36.42 -7.12
CA GLY A 516 -14.40 -35.73 -8.28
C GLY A 516 -14.90 -36.71 -9.36
N LYS A 517 -14.92 -36.29 -10.62
CA LYS A 517 -15.48 -37.08 -11.73
C LYS A 517 -14.66 -38.31 -12.15
N VAL A 518 -13.38 -38.43 -11.75
CA VAL A 518 -12.43 -39.37 -12.39
C VAL A 518 -12.01 -40.52 -11.48
N GLN A 519 -11.85 -40.32 -10.16
CA GLN A 519 -11.32 -41.37 -9.28
C GLN A 519 -12.34 -42.00 -8.32
N ALA A 520 -13.55 -41.44 -8.19
CA ALA A 520 -14.69 -41.98 -7.43
C ALA A 520 -14.31 -42.80 -6.17
N ARG A 521 -13.36 -42.30 -5.35
CA ARG A 521 -12.95 -43.03 -4.14
C ARG A 521 -14.03 -42.85 -3.09
N LYS A 522 -14.25 -43.89 -2.30
CA LYS A 522 -15.23 -43.90 -1.21
C LYS A 522 -14.50 -44.12 0.09
N ASN A 523 -14.39 -43.05 0.88
CA ASN A 523 -13.77 -43.10 2.20
C ASN A 523 -14.86 -43.43 3.21
N ARG A 524 -14.61 -44.43 4.05
CA ARG A 524 -15.54 -44.85 5.10
C ARG A 524 -14.99 -44.38 6.44
N TYR A 525 -15.81 -43.73 7.26
CA TYR A 525 -15.41 -43.21 8.56
C TYR A 525 -16.18 -43.91 9.68
N PHE A 526 -15.57 -43.95 10.86
CA PHE A 526 -16.16 -44.53 12.07
C PHE A 526 -15.78 -43.74 13.32
N SER A 527 -16.74 -43.66 14.23
CA SER A 527 -16.51 -43.26 15.61
C SER A 527 -17.59 -43.88 16.50
N GLU A 528 -17.21 -44.38 17.67
CA GLU A 528 -18.15 -44.99 18.62
C GLU A 528 -19.21 -43.99 19.10
N ARG A 529 -18.87 -42.70 19.16
CA ARG A 529 -19.80 -41.63 19.57
C ARG A 529 -20.92 -41.37 18.56
N LEU A 530 -20.84 -41.91 17.36
CA LEU A 530 -21.87 -41.79 16.33
C LEU A 530 -22.96 -42.87 16.45
N LEU A 531 -22.78 -43.85 17.35
CA LEU A 531 -23.76 -44.92 17.60
C LEU A 531 -25.04 -44.34 18.21
N GLY A 532 -26.19 -44.59 17.57
CA GLY A 532 -27.52 -44.26 18.12
C GLY A 532 -27.93 -42.78 18.03
N ILE A 533 -27.19 -41.94 17.30
CA ILE A 533 -27.57 -40.51 17.12
C ILE A 533 -28.87 -40.40 16.32
N LYS A 534 -29.85 -39.66 16.85
CA LYS A 534 -31.09 -39.27 16.17
C LYS A 534 -31.16 -37.75 16.03
N PRO A 535 -31.51 -37.19 14.85
CA PRO A 535 -31.68 -37.87 13.57
C PRO A 535 -30.34 -38.43 13.04
N ASN A 536 -30.37 -39.52 12.26
CA ASN A 536 -29.17 -40.21 11.75
C ASN A 536 -28.46 -39.43 10.62
N LYS A 537 -28.44 -38.10 10.67
CA LYS A 537 -27.76 -37.21 9.72
C LYS A 537 -26.81 -36.28 10.47
N ILE A 538 -25.60 -36.13 9.94
CA ILE A 538 -24.58 -35.23 10.49
C ILE A 538 -23.97 -34.36 9.41
N VAL A 539 -23.45 -33.21 9.81
CA VAL A 539 -22.60 -32.36 8.97
C VAL A 539 -21.15 -32.72 9.27
N VAL A 540 -20.37 -32.97 8.23
CA VAL A 540 -18.94 -33.28 8.37
C VAL A 540 -18.13 -32.05 8.01
N ARG A 541 -17.11 -31.73 8.79
CA ARG A 541 -16.09 -30.73 8.44
C ARG A 541 -14.77 -31.41 8.20
N PHE A 542 -14.11 -31.04 7.10
CA PHE A 542 -12.88 -31.70 6.67
C PHE A 542 -11.90 -30.72 6.00
N ASP A 543 -10.65 -31.15 5.95
CA ASP A 543 -9.63 -30.62 5.05
C ASP A 543 -9.44 -31.63 3.92
N PRO A 544 -9.56 -31.22 2.64
CA PRO A 544 -9.34 -32.10 1.49
C PRO A 544 -8.01 -32.88 1.53
N MET A 545 -6.94 -32.29 2.08
CA MET A 545 -5.64 -32.98 2.16
C MET A 545 -5.62 -34.07 3.25
N ASN A 546 -6.35 -33.87 4.36
CA ASN A 546 -6.40 -34.81 5.49
C ASN A 546 -7.60 -35.76 5.44
N LEU A 547 -8.31 -35.81 4.32
CA LEU A 547 -9.51 -36.64 4.17
C LEU A 547 -9.23 -38.14 4.37
N HIS A 548 -7.99 -38.58 4.18
CA HIS A 548 -7.55 -39.95 4.43
C HIS A 548 -7.27 -40.28 5.91
N GLN A 549 -7.25 -39.29 6.80
CA GLN A 549 -6.94 -39.47 8.23
C GLN A 549 -8.19 -39.38 9.09
N SER A 550 -8.71 -38.17 9.28
CA SER A 550 -9.84 -37.92 10.15
C SER A 550 -10.70 -36.75 9.68
N VAL A 551 -11.95 -36.76 10.12
CA VAL A 551 -12.94 -35.72 9.84
C VAL A 551 -13.71 -35.37 11.10
N LEU A 552 -14.27 -34.17 11.16
CA LEU A 552 -14.97 -33.68 12.34
C LEU A 552 -16.48 -33.72 12.13
N CYS A 553 -17.21 -34.35 13.04
CA CYS A 553 -18.64 -34.56 12.94
C CYS A 553 -19.42 -33.56 13.80
N TYR A 554 -20.46 -32.97 13.22
CA TYR A 554 -21.37 -32.01 13.83
C TYR A 554 -22.82 -32.44 13.66
N THR A 555 -23.69 -32.04 14.59
CA THR A 555 -25.14 -32.14 14.41
C THR A 555 -25.62 -31.18 13.32
N LEU A 556 -26.85 -31.36 12.83
CA LEU A 556 -27.48 -30.44 11.88
C LEU A 556 -27.59 -29.01 12.44
N ASP A 557 -27.77 -28.88 13.76
CA ASP A 557 -27.81 -27.60 14.47
C ASP A 557 -26.42 -26.98 14.71
N GLY A 558 -25.34 -27.65 14.26
CA GLY A 558 -23.97 -27.15 14.36
C GLY A 558 -23.24 -27.44 15.67
N ARG A 559 -23.72 -28.37 16.51
CA ARG A 559 -23.01 -28.80 17.74
C ARG A 559 -21.94 -29.84 17.42
N PHE A 560 -20.76 -29.70 18.02
CA PHE A 560 -19.66 -30.67 17.82
C PHE A 560 -19.97 -32.00 18.52
N ILE A 561 -19.73 -33.12 17.82
CA ILE A 561 -19.99 -34.48 18.33
C ILE A 561 -18.65 -35.17 18.66
N CYS A 562 -17.84 -35.41 17.63
CA CYS A 562 -16.59 -36.15 17.74
C CYS A 562 -15.74 -36.00 16.46
N GLU A 563 -14.49 -36.46 16.57
CA GLU A 563 -13.64 -36.76 15.43
C GLU A 563 -13.86 -38.22 14.99
N ALA A 564 -13.95 -38.46 13.68
CA ALA A 564 -14.14 -39.78 13.08
C ALA A 564 -12.95 -40.12 12.18
N THR A 565 -12.38 -41.31 12.36
CA THR A 565 -11.20 -41.78 11.63
C THR A 565 -11.60 -42.51 10.35
N CYS A 566 -10.82 -42.36 9.29
CA CYS A 566 -10.98 -43.11 8.05
C CYS A 566 -10.63 -44.60 8.28
N ILE A 567 -11.44 -45.48 7.71
CA ILE A 567 -11.22 -46.93 7.66
C ILE A 567 -10.89 -47.28 6.21
N ASP A 568 -9.70 -47.81 6.00
CA ASP A 568 -9.26 -48.27 4.69
C ASP A 568 -9.94 -49.59 4.29
N LYS A 569 -10.10 -49.79 2.98
CA LYS A 569 -10.54 -51.06 2.42
C LYS A 569 -9.37 -52.05 2.46
N THR A 570 -9.49 -53.08 3.30
CA THR A 570 -8.48 -54.14 3.42
C THR A 570 -8.67 -55.20 2.35
N GLY A 571 -7.58 -55.75 1.80
CA GLY A 571 -7.63 -56.81 0.78
C GLY A 571 -8.27 -58.10 1.32
N PHE A 572 -8.97 -58.84 0.46
CA PHE A 572 -9.70 -60.06 0.86
C PHE A 572 -8.79 -61.15 1.50
N GLY A 573 -7.50 -61.18 1.12
CA GLY A 573 -6.50 -62.12 1.66
C GLY A 573 -5.63 -61.59 2.80
N ASP A 574 -5.88 -60.37 3.31
CA ASP A 574 -5.04 -59.78 4.36
C ASP A 574 -5.38 -60.33 5.75
N THR A 575 -4.59 -61.32 6.18
CA THR A 575 -4.76 -61.99 7.47
C THR A 575 -4.41 -61.11 8.67
N GLN A 576 -3.60 -60.06 8.51
CA GLN A 576 -3.21 -59.17 9.62
C GLN A 576 -4.36 -58.20 9.94
N ALA A 577 -4.91 -57.55 8.91
CA ALA A 577 -6.07 -56.68 9.05
C ALA A 577 -7.28 -57.40 9.65
N ALA A 578 -7.52 -58.66 9.24
CA ALA A 578 -8.60 -59.49 9.80
C ALA A 578 -8.40 -59.78 11.31
N ARG A 579 -7.16 -60.03 11.74
CA ARG A 579 -6.82 -60.24 13.17
C ARG A 579 -7.03 -58.97 13.99
N GLU A 580 -6.61 -57.81 13.48
CA GLU A 580 -6.80 -56.54 14.15
C GLU A 580 -8.27 -56.14 14.28
N HIS A 581 -9.05 -56.34 13.22
CA HIS A 581 -10.49 -56.10 13.24
C HIS A 581 -11.20 -57.01 14.25
N LYS A 582 -10.84 -58.31 14.28
CA LYS A 582 -11.36 -59.26 15.29
C LYS A 582 -11.00 -58.84 16.72
N ARG A 583 -9.77 -58.37 16.94
CA ARG A 583 -9.33 -57.85 18.24
C ARG A 583 -10.14 -56.63 18.67
N LYS A 584 -10.28 -55.62 17.80
CA LYS A 584 -11.07 -54.40 18.06
C LYS A 584 -12.54 -54.73 18.34
N ARG A 585 -13.15 -55.62 17.56
CA ARG A 585 -14.52 -56.11 17.78
C ARG A 585 -14.69 -56.79 19.14
N ASN A 586 -13.78 -57.70 19.49
CA ASN A 586 -13.84 -58.41 20.77
C ASN A 586 -13.69 -57.45 21.95
N GLN A 587 -12.79 -56.46 21.83
CA GLN A 587 -12.61 -55.42 22.83
C GLN A 587 -13.87 -54.56 23.00
N PHE A 588 -14.49 -54.13 21.90
CA PHE A 588 -15.76 -53.37 21.92
C PHE A 588 -16.90 -54.15 22.57
N VAL A 589 -17.07 -55.43 22.22
CA VAL A 589 -18.11 -56.27 22.83
C VAL A 589 -17.85 -56.47 24.33
N LYS A 590 -16.59 -56.67 24.73
CA LYS A 590 -16.21 -56.83 26.13
C LYS A 590 -16.50 -55.56 26.94
N SER A 591 -16.03 -54.39 26.46
CA SER A 591 -16.25 -53.11 27.15
C SER A 591 -17.74 -52.76 27.23
N THR A 592 -18.51 -53.06 26.19
CA THR A 592 -19.97 -52.81 26.19
C THR A 592 -20.69 -53.73 27.18
N LYS A 593 -20.29 -55.00 27.30
CA LYS A 593 -20.85 -55.92 28.30
C LYS A 593 -20.56 -55.44 29.72
N GLU A 594 -19.33 -55.00 29.99
CA GLU A 594 -18.93 -54.44 31.28
C GLU A 594 -19.72 -53.17 31.61
N ALA A 595 -19.86 -52.24 30.65
CA ALA A 595 -20.65 -51.03 30.83
C ALA A 595 -22.15 -51.32 31.04
N ALA A 596 -22.72 -52.29 30.31
CA ALA A 596 -24.12 -52.69 30.47
C ALA A 596 -24.39 -53.38 31.81
N ALA A 597 -23.45 -54.18 32.31
CA ALA A 597 -23.53 -54.75 33.65
C ALA A 597 -23.48 -53.65 34.72
N ALA A 598 -22.60 -52.66 34.58
CA ALA A 598 -22.52 -51.52 35.50
C ALA A 598 -23.77 -50.61 35.47
N ALA A 599 -24.45 -50.51 34.32
CA ALA A 599 -25.68 -49.72 34.19
C ALA A 599 -26.90 -50.40 34.84
N LYS A 600 -26.94 -51.73 34.89
CA LYS A 600 -28.00 -52.50 35.57
C LYS A 600 -27.75 -52.48 37.09
N ARG A 601 -28.33 -51.49 37.77
CA ARG A 601 -28.19 -51.30 39.23
C ARG A 601 -29.12 -52.18 40.08
N MET A 602 -30.23 -52.63 39.50
CA MET A 602 -31.19 -53.53 40.15
C MET A 602 -31.45 -54.73 39.24
N SER A 603 -31.66 -55.89 39.84
CA SER A 603 -32.03 -57.09 39.10
C SER A 603 -33.50 -57.04 38.67
N ALA A 604 -33.88 -57.85 37.68
CA ALA A 604 -35.27 -57.92 37.23
C ALA A 604 -36.22 -58.44 38.33
N LEU A 605 -35.72 -59.21 39.29
CA LEU A 605 -36.49 -59.73 40.43
C LEU A 605 -36.77 -58.64 41.46
N GLU A 606 -35.76 -57.84 41.82
CA GLU A 606 -35.94 -56.67 42.70
C GLU A 606 -36.88 -55.63 42.07
N ALA A 607 -36.80 -55.45 40.75
CA ALA A 607 -37.73 -54.58 40.03
C ALA A 607 -39.16 -55.13 40.03
N ALA A 608 -39.36 -56.45 39.98
CA ALA A 608 -40.67 -57.09 40.02
C ALA A 608 -41.31 -57.00 41.42
N GLU A 609 -40.53 -57.11 42.49
CA GLU A 609 -41.01 -56.90 43.87
C GLU A 609 -41.46 -55.46 44.14
N LEU A 610 -40.88 -54.49 43.43
CA LEU A 610 -41.29 -53.08 43.48
C LEU A 610 -42.49 -52.76 42.59
N MET A 611 -42.92 -53.68 41.72
CA MET A 611 -44.14 -53.48 40.94
C MET A 611 -45.35 -53.61 41.86
N PRO A 612 -46.30 -52.67 41.81
CA PRO A 612 -47.52 -52.78 42.61
C PRO A 612 -48.26 -54.06 42.20
N GLU A 613 -48.70 -54.84 43.19
CA GLU A 613 -49.64 -55.93 42.93
C GLU A 613 -50.88 -55.34 42.27
N THR A 614 -51.08 -55.66 40.99
CA THR A 614 -52.32 -55.29 40.30
C THR A 614 -53.43 -56.14 40.89
N VAL A 615 -54.13 -55.58 41.87
CA VAL A 615 -55.41 -56.13 42.31
C VAL A 615 -56.35 -56.03 41.10
N PRO A 616 -56.88 -57.16 40.57
CA PRO A 616 -57.88 -57.08 39.52
C PRO A 616 -59.03 -56.20 40.04
N PRO A 617 -59.54 -55.25 39.23
CA PRO A 617 -60.61 -54.35 39.69
C PRO A 617 -61.77 -55.21 40.20
N GLU A 618 -62.27 -54.87 41.40
CA GLU A 618 -63.40 -55.60 42.00
C GLU A 618 -64.55 -55.66 40.99
N PRO A 619 -65.12 -56.86 40.71
CA PRO A 619 -66.25 -56.96 39.80
C PRO A 619 -67.38 -56.05 40.31
N PRO A 620 -68.02 -55.27 39.44
CA PRO A 620 -69.00 -54.27 39.87
C PRO A 620 -70.14 -54.92 40.66
N GLU A 621 -70.40 -54.39 41.86
CA GLU A 621 -71.52 -54.85 42.69
C GLU A 621 -72.86 -54.60 41.98
N SER A 622 -73.61 -55.66 41.70
CA SER A 622 -74.99 -55.53 41.26
C SER A 622 -75.87 -55.09 42.43
N ARG A 623 -76.40 -53.86 42.37
CA ARG A 623 -77.34 -53.33 43.39
C ARG A 623 -78.77 -53.88 43.28
N VAL A 624 -78.99 -54.89 42.43
CA VAL A 624 -80.27 -55.60 42.32
C VAL A 624 -80.03 -57.08 42.58
N VAL A 625 -80.39 -57.52 43.78
CA VAL A 625 -80.39 -58.94 44.16
C VAL A 625 -81.79 -59.48 43.91
N GLU A 626 -81.94 -60.34 42.90
CA GLU A 626 -83.17 -61.12 42.72
C GLU A 626 -83.24 -62.19 43.83
N ILE A 627 -84.34 -62.21 44.58
CA ILE A 627 -84.53 -63.17 45.67
C ILE A 627 -84.76 -64.56 45.05
N LEU A 628 -83.75 -65.41 45.08
CA LEU A 628 -83.87 -66.83 44.74
C LEU A 628 -84.70 -67.54 45.81
N ARG A 629 -86.01 -67.72 45.55
CA ARG A 629 -86.87 -68.61 46.35
C ARG A 629 -86.59 -70.06 45.96
N PRO A 630 -86.18 -70.95 46.88
CA PRO A 630 -85.95 -72.34 46.53
C PRO A 630 -87.31 -73.03 46.31
N ALA A 631 -87.71 -73.21 45.05
CA ALA A 631 -88.75 -74.15 44.69
C ALA A 631 -88.13 -75.55 44.66
N GLY A 632 -88.69 -76.46 45.45
CA GLY A 632 -88.26 -77.85 45.53
C GLY A 632 -88.20 -78.54 44.17
N ASN A 633 -87.26 -79.48 44.07
CA ASN A 633 -86.98 -80.36 42.94
C ASN A 633 -88.20 -80.69 42.07
N THR A 634 -88.29 -80.05 40.91
CA THR A 634 -88.81 -80.67 39.68
C THR A 634 -88.30 -79.85 38.50
N MET A 635 -87.59 -80.52 37.58
CA MET A 635 -87.02 -79.89 36.40
C MET A 635 -88.12 -79.18 35.59
N ARG A 636 -87.96 -77.87 35.36
CA ARG A 636 -88.48 -77.21 34.17
C ARG A 636 -87.30 -76.65 33.40
N ARG A 637 -87.09 -77.21 32.21
CA ARG A 637 -86.16 -76.71 31.19
C ARG A 637 -86.68 -75.36 30.72
N HIS A 638 -86.14 -74.28 31.26
CA HIS A 638 -86.37 -72.95 30.72
C HIS A 638 -85.26 -72.69 29.70
N ILE A 639 -85.64 -72.68 28.43
CA ILE A 639 -84.83 -72.13 27.35
C ILE A 639 -84.82 -70.62 27.59
N VAL A 640 -83.65 -70.04 27.79
CA VAL A 640 -83.48 -68.59 27.70
C VAL A 640 -82.91 -68.34 26.31
N GLU A 641 -83.73 -67.75 25.45
CA GLU A 641 -83.24 -67.06 24.26
C GLU A 641 -82.42 -65.87 24.76
N GLU A 642 -81.10 -65.94 24.64
CA GLU A 642 -80.25 -64.76 24.66
C GLU A 642 -80.62 -63.94 23.43
N GLN A 643 -81.44 -62.91 23.63
CA GLN A 643 -81.45 -61.76 22.74
C GLN A 643 -80.09 -61.08 22.92
N ILE A 644 -79.16 -61.46 22.05
CA ILE A 644 -77.98 -60.66 21.76
C ILE A 644 -78.51 -59.41 21.06
N GLU A 645 -78.33 -58.24 21.68
CA GLU A 645 -78.36 -56.98 20.96
C GLU A 645 -77.17 -56.98 20.00
N ASP A 646 -77.38 -57.53 18.79
CA ASP A 646 -76.39 -57.68 17.72
C ASP A 646 -75.97 -56.33 17.09
N ASP A 647 -76.55 -55.20 17.51
CA ASP A 647 -76.37 -53.92 16.80
C ASP A 647 -75.10 -53.13 17.16
N GLU A 648 -74.39 -53.41 18.26
CA GLU A 648 -73.17 -52.65 18.59
C GLU A 648 -71.85 -53.33 18.17
N THR A 649 -71.85 -54.64 17.91
CA THR A 649 -70.64 -55.37 17.52
C THR A 649 -70.39 -55.43 16.02
N GLU A 650 -71.43 -55.48 15.18
CA GLU A 650 -71.27 -55.45 13.72
C GLU A 650 -70.84 -54.06 13.22
N ASP A 651 -71.36 -52.98 13.79
CA ASP A 651 -70.97 -51.61 13.42
C ASP A 651 -69.53 -51.28 13.85
N ALA A 652 -69.10 -51.78 15.02
CA ALA A 652 -67.72 -51.63 15.46
C ALA A 652 -66.74 -52.43 14.56
N PHE A 653 -67.14 -53.63 14.14
CA PHE A 653 -66.35 -54.46 13.23
C PHE A 653 -66.32 -53.88 11.81
N SER A 654 -67.46 -53.41 11.29
CA SER A 654 -67.57 -52.74 9.99
C SER A 654 -66.72 -51.47 9.92
N ASN A 655 -66.71 -50.68 10.99
CA ASN A 655 -65.86 -49.48 11.09
C ASN A 655 -64.37 -49.85 11.14
N ALA A 656 -63.97 -50.88 11.90
CA ALA A 656 -62.59 -51.34 11.95
C ALA A 656 -62.11 -51.89 10.60
N VAL A 657 -62.95 -52.66 9.90
CA VAL A 657 -62.64 -53.20 8.56
C VAL A 657 -62.59 -52.08 7.51
N SER A 658 -63.46 -51.07 7.60
CA SER A 658 -63.45 -49.90 6.72
C SER A 658 -62.18 -49.07 6.88
N GLN A 659 -61.72 -48.86 8.12
CA GLN A 659 -60.45 -48.17 8.41
C GLN A 659 -59.25 -48.94 7.84
N LEU A 660 -59.23 -50.26 7.99
CA LEU A 660 -58.22 -51.14 7.41
C LEU A 660 -58.22 -51.09 5.87
N TYR A 661 -59.39 -51.05 5.24
CA TYR A 661 -59.51 -50.93 3.79
C TYR A 661 -59.05 -49.55 3.26
N THR A 662 -59.29 -48.47 4.00
CA THR A 662 -58.75 -47.14 3.67
C THR A 662 -57.24 -47.07 3.82
N GLU A 663 -56.65 -47.71 4.83
CA GLU A 663 -55.19 -47.81 4.95
C GLU A 663 -54.56 -48.65 3.83
N PHE A 664 -55.23 -49.70 3.37
CA PHE A 664 -54.77 -50.50 2.23
C PHE A 664 -54.87 -49.75 0.89
N LYS A 665 -55.96 -48.98 0.66
CA LYS A 665 -56.09 -48.15 -0.55
C LYS A 665 -55.07 -47.00 -0.60
N ASN A 666 -54.75 -46.39 0.54
CA ASN A 666 -53.76 -45.30 0.61
C ASN A 666 -52.31 -45.76 0.46
N LYS A 667 -52.04 -47.08 0.46
CA LYS A 667 -50.72 -47.67 0.19
C LYS A 667 -50.53 -48.16 -1.25
N GLN A 668 -51.51 -48.00 -2.13
CA GLN A 668 -51.46 -48.42 -3.54
C GLN A 668 -51.66 -47.27 -4.55
N ILE A 669 -51.28 -46.03 -4.19
CA ILE A 669 -51.03 -44.94 -5.15
C ILE A 669 -49.59 -44.47 -5.00
#